data_AF-A0A1I6T9W4-F1
#
_entry.id   AF-A0A1I6T9W4-F1
#
_cell.length_a   1.000
_cell.length_b   1.000
_cell.length_c   1.000
_cell.angle_alpha   90.00
_cell.angle_beta   90.00
_cell.angle_gamma   90.00
#
_symmetry.space_group_name_H-M   'P 1'
#
loop_
_entity.id
_entity.type
_entity.pdbx_description
1 polymer ?
#
loop_
_entity_poly.entity_id
_entity_poly.type
_entity_poly.pdbx_seq_one_letter_code
_entity_poly.pdbx_strand_id
1 'polypeptide(L)'
;MYKQLAALFARYISAHLKAEGKPHAFYASDGQIIGAIDLMTVAGGHIRVAGWSGATEVVLHMNGFTASARPDLLRDDVAQTYGLDAHLGFDFSVPLGPFSLADVARLGIVLHGADPSQQTIGRPLPIKRIRWIQMRILFTFVWLMLIQTPSAIGWLATRDPKYRARIKQGLRLTTAPTSLALDPALFRENDSPSPFKPDDSITIIMPVFNAFDLLQDALRRIKDHTDLSWRLILVEDASTDSRVLPFLREWKTNNSEQVILLENKENLGFIRSVNRAFEQALLWTNPVVLLNSDALVPANWASRLIAPIKLRKHVATVTPMSNNAEVFSVPLICQPQELTTRQGDIIDQTAASLNQASGLIETPTGVGFCMAINFAYLAKNPSFDTVYGRGYGEEVDWCQRVKAMGGQHLSAGNLFVEHRGGESFGSEKKQQLIAENNRKVRHRFPHFDNDVQRFIQSDPLRSTRLALSLAWLGAQDAYPVSIYLAHCMGGGAEAYLANRITTKHHALGRSAVILRVGGKQRWQIELVTPDGTTSGHTDSLDYVLQMLAPIARRRIIYSCGVGDSDPASLPDALYKLSNNGRHTIEVLVHDYFIISPSYTLLDDAGIYHGVPTVHDGPDLSDSQKIPLQDWQKSWSYLLDHTKDIITFSSNSAEIVKTAYPAISDKISINPHQLLQQVPVIQSRPTHTRRVIGVLGDIGLQKGAGLIHDLALTLDQNDIGLAIIGNFDAAYPIPSSIPVHGRYQIESLQLICDRYGITDWLIPSIWPETFSFTTHEALATGLPVHAFDLGAQGDAVSKANNGFPIPFTKGEHQNANLKDHFRKTPYSIESAA
;
A
#
# COMPACT_ATOMS: atom_id res chain seq x y z
N MET A 1 -27.14 -2.87 -21.45
CA MET A 1 -25.93 -2.04 -21.56
C MET A 1 -26.04 -0.70 -20.82
N TYR A 2 -27.02 0.18 -21.13
CA TYR A 2 -27.16 1.50 -20.49
C TYR A 2 -27.24 1.47 -18.94
N LYS A 3 -28.09 0.58 -18.38
CA LYS A 3 -28.24 0.43 -16.91
C LYS A 3 -26.94 -0.03 -16.21
N GLN A 4 -26.14 -0.88 -16.86
CA GLN A 4 -24.85 -1.36 -16.33
C GLN A 4 -23.79 -0.25 -16.33
N LEU A 5 -23.74 0.54 -17.40
CA LEU A 5 -22.86 1.68 -17.51
C LEU A 5 -23.21 2.76 -16.47
N ALA A 6 -24.51 3.00 -16.25
CA ALA A 6 -24.99 3.92 -15.23
C ALA A 6 -24.60 3.48 -13.81
N ALA A 7 -24.76 2.19 -13.48
CA ALA A 7 -24.34 1.65 -12.18
C ALA A 7 -22.82 1.73 -11.98
N LEU A 8 -22.03 1.44 -13.02
CA LEU A 8 -20.57 1.55 -12.98
C LEU A 8 -20.11 3.01 -12.80
N PHE A 9 -20.79 3.94 -13.48
CA PHE A 9 -20.50 5.36 -13.35
C PHE A 9 -20.84 5.90 -11.95
N ALA A 10 -21.96 5.48 -11.36
CA ALA A 10 -22.32 5.82 -9.98
C ALA A 10 -21.24 5.35 -8.98
N ARG A 11 -20.70 4.14 -9.17
CA ARG A 11 -19.56 3.63 -8.37
C ARG A 11 -18.29 4.45 -8.57
N TYR A 12 -18.01 4.87 -9.80
CA TYR A 12 -16.88 5.74 -10.11
C TYR A 12 -17.00 7.10 -9.43
N ILE A 13 -18.20 7.69 -9.44
CA ILE A 13 -18.47 8.94 -8.72
C ILE A 13 -18.21 8.75 -7.22
N SER A 14 -18.78 7.71 -6.61
CA SER A 14 -18.58 7.44 -5.17
C SER A 14 -17.10 7.31 -4.79
N ALA A 15 -16.28 6.66 -5.63
CA ALA A 15 -14.86 6.46 -5.37
C ALA A 15 -13.98 7.70 -5.63
N HIS A 16 -14.33 8.54 -6.62
CA HIS A 16 -13.44 9.60 -7.12
C HIS A 16 -13.95 11.02 -6.88
N LEU A 17 -15.20 11.19 -6.42
CA LEU A 17 -15.75 12.48 -6.07
C LEU A 17 -15.00 13.04 -4.86
N LYS A 18 -14.21 14.07 -5.13
CA LYS A 18 -13.59 14.93 -4.12
C LYS A 18 -14.10 16.35 -4.34
N ALA A 19 -14.78 16.88 -3.34
CA ALA A 19 -15.33 18.22 -3.37
C ALA A 19 -15.24 18.87 -1.99
N GLU A 20 -15.06 20.19 -2.00
CA GLU A 20 -15.07 21.02 -0.80
C GLU A 20 -16.23 22.01 -0.87
N GLY A 21 -16.96 22.14 0.23
CA GLY A 21 -17.93 23.20 0.42
C GLY A 21 -17.27 24.56 0.63
N LYS A 22 -18.08 25.61 0.60
CA LYS A 22 -17.66 26.93 1.10
C LYS A 22 -17.95 27.01 2.60
N PRO A 23 -17.04 27.56 3.42
CA PRO A 23 -17.38 27.97 4.76
C PRO A 23 -18.60 28.90 4.73
N HIS A 24 -19.50 28.74 5.69
CA HIS A 24 -20.77 29.45 5.69
C HIS A 24 -21.22 29.78 7.12
N ALA A 25 -21.48 31.05 7.40
CA ALA A 25 -22.02 31.51 8.67
C ALA A 25 -23.55 31.61 8.63
N PHE A 26 -24.18 31.37 9.77
CA PHE A 26 -25.61 31.49 10.01
C PHE A 26 -25.87 32.69 10.90
N TYR A 27 -26.90 33.46 10.57
CA TYR A 27 -27.28 34.66 11.30
C TYR A 27 -28.74 34.58 11.73
N ALA A 28 -29.03 35.07 12.94
CA ALA A 28 -30.36 35.29 13.47
C ALA A 28 -31.07 36.46 12.76
N SER A 29 -32.36 36.62 13.02
CA SER A 29 -33.18 37.70 12.46
C SER A 29 -32.71 39.11 12.86
N ASP A 30 -32.02 39.23 13.99
CA ASP A 30 -31.39 40.46 14.51
C ASP A 30 -29.98 40.72 13.96
N GLY A 31 -29.44 39.82 13.13
CA GLY A 31 -28.12 39.92 12.52
C GLY A 31 -26.97 39.34 13.36
N GLN A 32 -27.23 38.77 14.54
CA GLN A 32 -26.20 38.07 15.31
C GLN A 32 -25.81 36.74 14.66
N ILE A 33 -24.53 36.35 14.76
CA ILE A 33 -24.07 35.05 14.28
C ILE A 33 -24.47 33.96 15.27
N ILE A 34 -25.13 32.91 14.77
CA ILE A 34 -25.70 31.81 15.57
C ILE A 34 -25.06 30.45 15.27
N GLY A 35 -24.14 30.43 14.31
CA GLY A 35 -23.37 29.26 13.93
C GLY A 35 -22.51 29.51 12.69
N ALA A 36 -21.59 28.60 12.44
CA ALA A 36 -20.87 28.52 11.18
C ALA A 36 -20.49 27.08 10.84
N ILE A 37 -20.38 26.81 9.54
CA ILE A 37 -19.70 25.63 9.02
C ILE A 37 -18.29 26.04 8.64
N ASP A 38 -17.34 25.44 9.35
CA ASP A 38 -15.91 25.65 9.13
C ASP A 38 -15.41 24.74 8.01
N LEU A 39 -15.88 23.49 7.99
CA LEU A 39 -15.43 22.46 7.07
C LEU A 39 -16.62 21.69 6.50
N MET A 40 -16.66 21.59 5.17
CA MET A 40 -17.52 20.65 4.47
C MET A 40 -16.69 19.96 3.40
N THR A 41 -16.59 18.64 3.48
CA THR A 41 -15.86 17.83 2.49
C THR A 41 -16.71 16.67 2.02
N VAL A 42 -16.62 16.37 0.73
CA VAL A 42 -17.18 15.18 0.10
C VAL A 42 -16.01 14.39 -0.42
N ALA A 43 -15.71 13.25 0.19
CA ALA A 43 -14.60 12.39 -0.20
C ALA A 43 -14.86 10.95 0.23
N GLY A 44 -14.38 10.00 -0.58
CA GLY A 44 -14.38 8.57 -0.22
C GLY A 44 -15.75 7.96 0.05
N GLY A 45 -16.83 8.52 -0.52
CA GLY A 45 -18.20 8.05 -0.28
C GLY A 45 -18.92 8.70 0.92
N HIS A 46 -18.31 9.69 1.58
CA HIS A 46 -18.88 10.37 2.74
C HIS A 46 -18.96 11.88 2.56
N ILE A 47 -19.91 12.50 3.27
CA ILE A 47 -19.93 13.94 3.55
C ILE A 47 -19.56 14.13 5.01
N ARG A 48 -18.48 14.88 5.26
CA ARG A 48 -18.17 15.39 6.60
C ARG A 48 -18.56 16.86 6.68
N VAL A 49 -19.33 17.21 7.70
CA VAL A 49 -19.67 18.60 8.02
C VAL A 49 -19.22 18.86 9.45
N ALA A 50 -18.39 19.88 9.62
CA ALA A 50 -17.92 20.33 10.92
C ALA A 50 -18.03 21.84 11.04
N GLY A 51 -18.32 22.30 12.25
CA GLY A 51 -18.57 23.70 12.53
C GLY A 51 -19.00 23.90 13.98
N TRP A 52 -19.77 24.94 14.18
CA TRP A 52 -20.27 25.33 15.49
C TRP A 52 -21.65 25.98 15.38
N SER A 53 -22.49 25.85 16.40
CA SER A 53 -23.79 26.51 16.46
C SER A 53 -24.34 26.55 17.88
N GLY A 54 -25.07 27.61 18.21
CA GLY A 54 -25.91 27.68 19.42
C GLY A 54 -27.25 26.91 19.30
N ALA A 55 -27.42 26.12 18.24
CA ALA A 55 -28.60 25.29 18.02
C ALA A 55 -28.70 24.14 19.03
N THR A 56 -29.91 23.71 19.36
CA THR A 56 -30.14 22.47 20.13
C THR A 56 -29.89 21.23 19.29
N GLU A 57 -30.07 21.33 17.97
CA GLU A 57 -29.84 20.24 17.02
C GLU A 57 -29.45 20.79 15.63
N VAL A 58 -28.51 20.12 14.98
CA VAL A 58 -28.04 20.41 13.62
C VAL A 58 -28.39 19.22 12.73
N VAL A 59 -29.17 19.46 11.68
CA VAL A 59 -29.70 18.41 10.80
C VAL A 59 -29.19 18.60 9.37
N LEU A 60 -28.46 17.62 8.85
CA LEU A 60 -28.09 17.52 7.45
C LEU A 60 -29.18 16.82 6.66
N HIS A 61 -29.78 17.52 5.69
CA HIS A 61 -30.73 16.98 4.73
C HIS A 61 -30.03 16.56 3.44
N MET A 62 -30.22 15.30 3.04
CA MET A 62 -29.68 14.73 1.82
C MET A 62 -30.62 13.68 1.24
N ASN A 63 -31.15 13.91 0.03
CA ASN A 63 -31.95 12.92 -0.73
C ASN A 63 -33.06 12.23 0.09
N GLY A 64 -33.86 13.01 0.83
CA GLY A 64 -34.97 12.49 1.64
C GLY A 64 -34.56 11.82 2.95
N PHE A 65 -33.27 11.85 3.30
CA PHE A 65 -32.74 11.40 4.58
C PHE A 65 -32.21 12.58 5.39
N THR A 66 -32.28 12.47 6.72
CA THR A 66 -31.78 13.45 7.69
C THR A 66 -30.80 12.78 8.62
N ALA A 67 -29.60 13.34 8.78
CA ALA A 67 -28.69 13.01 9.87
C ALA A 67 -28.65 14.19 10.83
N SER A 68 -28.78 13.95 12.13
CA SER A 68 -28.71 15.01 13.13
C SER A 68 -27.54 14.82 14.10
N ALA A 69 -27.05 15.94 14.61
CA ALA A 69 -26.04 15.99 15.66
C ALA A 69 -26.38 17.11 16.65
N ARG A 70 -26.05 16.92 17.92
CA ARG A 70 -26.10 17.98 18.92
C ARG A 70 -24.76 18.69 18.96
N PRO A 71 -24.71 20.04 18.94
CA PRO A 71 -23.48 20.78 19.15
C PRO A 71 -23.05 20.70 20.62
N ASP A 72 -22.13 19.81 20.95
CA ASP A 72 -21.62 19.60 22.31
C ASP A 72 -20.08 19.57 22.41
N LEU A 73 -19.38 19.73 21.29
CA LEU A 73 -17.93 19.75 21.25
C LEU A 73 -17.38 21.08 21.75
N LEU A 74 -16.26 21.02 22.46
CA LEU A 74 -15.60 22.20 23.03
C LEU A 74 -14.98 23.09 21.93
N ARG A 75 -15.31 24.38 21.93
CA ARG A 75 -14.82 25.41 21.00
C ARG A 75 -14.51 26.72 21.73
N ASP A 76 -13.47 26.70 22.56
CA ASP A 76 -13.02 27.86 23.35
C ASP A 76 -12.66 29.07 22.48
N ASP A 77 -12.14 28.82 21.27
CA ASP A 77 -11.81 29.82 20.27
C ASP A 77 -13.04 30.64 19.85
N VAL A 78 -14.17 29.96 19.67
CA VAL A 78 -15.44 30.59 19.26
C VAL A 78 -16.13 31.24 20.46
N ALA A 79 -16.14 30.55 21.61
CA ALA A 79 -16.74 31.04 22.85
C ALA A 79 -16.13 32.37 23.30
N GLN A 80 -14.80 32.50 23.23
CA GLN A 80 -14.11 33.76 23.56
C GLN A 80 -14.40 34.87 22.53
N THR A 81 -14.49 34.51 21.24
CA THR A 81 -14.69 35.49 20.17
C THR A 81 -16.10 36.07 20.17
N TYR A 82 -17.12 35.28 20.48
CA TYR A 82 -18.53 35.66 20.40
C TYR A 82 -19.27 35.72 21.75
N GLY A 83 -18.59 35.45 22.87
CA GLY A 83 -19.18 35.50 24.21
C GLY A 83 -20.22 34.41 24.47
N LEU A 84 -20.01 33.21 23.93
CA LEU A 84 -20.93 32.06 24.01
C LEU A 84 -20.41 30.99 25.00
N ASP A 85 -21.25 30.02 25.36
CA ASP A 85 -20.84 28.83 26.11
C ASP A 85 -19.90 27.96 25.26
N ALA A 86 -18.87 27.35 25.85
CA ALA A 86 -17.82 26.63 25.12
C ALA A 86 -18.28 25.34 24.43
N HIS A 87 -19.41 24.74 24.82
CA HIS A 87 -19.94 23.51 24.23
C HIS A 87 -20.92 23.80 23.09
N LEU A 88 -20.35 24.14 21.94
CA LEU A 88 -21.14 24.62 20.79
C LEU A 88 -20.65 24.05 19.44
N GLY A 89 -19.60 23.23 19.45
CA GLY A 89 -19.03 22.61 18.26
C GLY A 89 -19.77 21.35 17.83
N PHE A 90 -19.75 21.04 16.53
CA PHE A 90 -20.23 19.77 16.00
C PHE A 90 -19.32 19.27 14.88
N ASP A 91 -19.20 17.95 14.76
CA ASP A 91 -18.50 17.27 13.67
C ASP A 91 -19.16 15.92 13.45
N PHE A 92 -19.73 15.71 12.26
CA PHE A 92 -20.32 14.44 11.92
C PHE A 92 -20.14 14.11 10.44
N SER A 93 -20.06 12.81 10.17
CA SER A 93 -19.85 12.24 8.84
C SER A 93 -21.00 11.33 8.48
N VAL A 94 -21.54 11.50 7.27
CA VAL A 94 -22.72 10.78 6.79
C VAL A 94 -22.41 10.10 5.46
N PRO A 95 -22.78 8.82 5.27
CA PRO A 95 -22.58 8.13 3.99
C PRO A 95 -23.47 8.73 2.89
N LEU A 96 -22.88 8.95 1.70
CA LEU A 96 -23.58 9.53 0.54
C LEU A 96 -24.68 8.62 -0.04
N GLY A 97 -24.62 7.30 0.21
CA GLY A 97 -25.50 6.32 -0.42
C GLY A 97 -25.40 6.33 -1.96
N PRO A 98 -26.40 5.79 -2.69
CA PRO A 98 -26.45 5.88 -4.15
C PRO A 98 -26.63 7.35 -4.55
N PHE A 99 -25.61 7.90 -5.18
CA PHE A 99 -25.46 9.35 -5.38
C PHE A 99 -25.29 9.67 -6.86
N SER A 100 -26.20 10.45 -7.43
CA SER A 100 -26.06 10.96 -8.80
C SER A 100 -25.36 12.32 -8.81
N LEU A 101 -24.81 12.72 -9.95
CA LEU A 101 -24.21 14.06 -10.11
C LEU A 101 -25.22 15.20 -9.83
N ALA A 102 -26.51 14.95 -10.01
CA ALA A 102 -27.57 15.93 -9.78
C ALA A 102 -27.87 16.14 -8.28
N ASP A 103 -27.62 15.13 -7.46
CA ASP A 103 -27.93 15.14 -6.02
C ASP A 103 -26.92 15.96 -5.21
N VAL A 104 -25.70 16.11 -5.74
CA VAL A 104 -24.61 16.93 -5.17
C VAL A 104 -25.07 18.39 -4.93
N ALA A 105 -26.04 18.89 -5.71
CA ALA A 105 -26.55 20.26 -5.62
C ALA A 105 -27.73 20.43 -4.64
N ARG A 106 -28.22 19.35 -4.02
CA ARG A 106 -29.44 19.34 -3.18
C ARG A 106 -29.15 19.15 -1.69
N LEU A 107 -27.90 19.36 -1.28
CA LEU A 107 -27.50 19.28 0.12
C LEU A 107 -27.97 20.52 0.87
N GLY A 108 -28.62 20.31 2.00
CA GLY A 108 -29.07 21.39 2.89
C GLY A 108 -28.75 21.05 4.33
N ILE A 109 -28.54 22.07 5.14
CA ILE A 109 -28.38 21.95 6.58
C ILE A 109 -29.44 22.81 7.26
N VAL A 110 -29.95 22.32 8.38
CA VAL A 110 -31.00 22.95 9.16
C VAL A 110 -30.54 23.02 10.61
N LEU A 111 -30.60 24.22 11.19
CA LEU A 111 -30.33 24.47 12.60
C LEU A 111 -31.68 24.60 13.33
N HIS A 112 -31.91 23.78 14.36
CA HIS A 112 -33.09 23.87 15.22
C HIS A 112 -32.76 24.54 16.55
N GLY A 113 -33.65 25.43 17.01
CA GLY A 113 -33.52 26.08 18.32
C GLY A 113 -32.39 27.12 18.43
N ALA A 114 -31.81 27.55 17.31
CA ALA A 114 -30.69 28.50 17.29
C ALA A 114 -31.11 29.97 17.43
N ASP A 115 -32.37 30.30 17.12
CA ASP A 115 -32.93 31.65 17.23
C ASP A 115 -34.32 31.57 17.89
N PRO A 116 -34.58 32.29 19.00
CA PRO A 116 -35.89 32.32 19.66
C PRO A 116 -37.03 32.82 18.78
N SER A 117 -36.73 33.69 17.80
CA SER A 117 -37.69 34.26 16.85
C SER A 117 -37.96 33.36 15.65
N GLN A 118 -37.01 32.48 15.31
CA GLN A 118 -37.09 31.53 14.21
C GLN A 118 -36.52 30.18 14.65
N GLN A 119 -37.40 29.30 15.13
CA GLN A 119 -37.01 27.99 15.68
C GLN A 119 -36.25 27.07 14.69
N THR A 120 -36.27 27.34 13.39
CA THR A 120 -35.62 26.50 12.39
C THR A 120 -35.06 27.33 11.23
N ILE A 121 -33.75 27.20 10.98
CA ILE A 121 -33.04 27.95 9.93
C ILE A 121 -32.36 26.96 8.99
N GLY A 122 -32.84 26.88 7.75
CA GLY A 122 -32.31 26.01 6.70
C GLY A 122 -31.49 26.76 5.65
N ARG A 123 -30.34 26.21 5.24
CA ARG A 123 -29.51 26.75 4.14
C ARG A 123 -29.03 25.64 3.21
N PRO A 124 -28.95 25.89 1.88
CA PRO A 124 -28.27 24.98 0.98
C PRO A 124 -26.76 25.01 1.25
N LEU A 125 -26.09 23.88 1.01
CA LEU A 125 -24.65 23.73 1.15
C LEU A 125 -23.96 23.77 -0.22
N PRO A 126 -23.49 24.95 -0.70
CA PRO A 126 -22.91 25.08 -2.02
C PRO A 126 -21.48 24.49 -2.08
N ILE A 127 -21.27 23.57 -3.03
CA ILE A 127 -19.95 23.01 -3.34
C ILE A 127 -19.18 23.93 -4.30
N LYS A 128 -17.89 24.16 -4.02
CA LYS A 128 -17.01 24.96 -4.89
C LYS A 128 -16.83 24.29 -6.25
N ARG A 129 -17.00 25.05 -7.33
CA ARG A 129 -16.72 24.61 -8.73
C ARG A 129 -17.44 23.32 -9.16
N ILE A 130 -18.65 23.07 -8.65
CA ILE A 130 -19.40 21.83 -8.87
C ILE A 130 -19.50 21.41 -10.36
N ARG A 131 -19.83 22.33 -11.27
CA ARG A 131 -19.93 22.04 -12.72
C ARG A 131 -18.61 21.55 -13.32
N TRP A 132 -17.48 22.13 -12.90
CA TRP A 132 -16.16 21.71 -13.38
C TRP A 132 -15.78 20.34 -12.83
N ILE A 133 -16.09 20.06 -11.56
CA ILE A 133 -15.90 18.74 -10.94
C ILE A 133 -16.73 17.69 -11.68
N GLN A 134 -18.00 17.96 -11.97
CA GLN A 134 -18.89 17.06 -12.70
C GLN A 134 -18.33 16.74 -14.10
N MET A 135 -17.93 17.77 -14.87
CA MET A 135 -17.35 17.59 -16.20
C MET A 135 -16.04 16.81 -16.17
N ARG A 136 -15.14 17.12 -15.22
CA ARG A 136 -13.86 16.42 -15.06
C ARG A 136 -14.06 14.94 -14.75
N ILE A 137 -14.97 14.62 -13.83
CA ILE A 137 -15.28 13.23 -13.45
C ILE A 137 -15.85 12.47 -14.64
N LEU A 138 -16.83 13.05 -15.35
CA LEU A 138 -17.44 12.44 -16.53
C LEU A 138 -16.41 12.20 -17.63
N PHE A 139 -15.61 13.21 -17.98
CA PHE A 139 -14.59 13.10 -19.02
C PHE A 139 -13.54 12.04 -18.69
N THR A 140 -13.05 12.04 -17.45
CA THR A 140 -12.06 11.05 -16.99
C THR A 140 -12.65 9.64 -17.02
N PHE A 141 -13.91 9.47 -16.62
CA PHE A 141 -14.59 8.18 -16.67
C PHE A 141 -14.71 7.65 -18.11
N VAL A 142 -15.19 8.48 -19.04
CA VAL A 142 -15.32 8.11 -20.45
C VAL A 142 -13.96 7.73 -21.05
N TRP A 143 -12.92 8.51 -20.77
CA TRP A 143 -11.56 8.21 -21.22
C TRP A 143 -11.03 6.89 -20.67
N LEU A 144 -11.17 6.63 -19.37
CA LEU A 144 -10.74 5.37 -18.76
C LEU A 144 -11.55 4.17 -19.29
N MET A 145 -12.85 4.34 -19.52
CA MET A 145 -13.69 3.30 -20.13
C MET A 145 -13.23 2.97 -21.55
N LEU A 146 -12.87 3.97 -22.37
CA LEU A 146 -12.31 3.75 -23.70
C LEU A 146 -11.03 2.90 -23.64
N ILE A 147 -10.12 3.19 -22.71
CA ILE A 147 -8.90 2.40 -22.48
C ILE A 147 -9.25 0.95 -22.07
N GLN A 148 -10.31 0.76 -21.29
CA GLN A 148 -10.72 -0.56 -20.80
C GLN A 148 -11.64 -1.35 -21.76
N THR A 149 -11.91 -0.84 -22.96
CA THR A 149 -12.77 -1.50 -23.96
C THR A 149 -12.35 -2.95 -24.26
N PRO A 150 -11.05 -3.29 -24.45
CA PRO A 150 -10.63 -4.67 -24.69
C PRO A 150 -10.99 -5.61 -23.53
N SER A 151 -10.79 -5.16 -22.30
CA SER A 151 -11.17 -5.93 -21.09
C SER A 151 -12.70 -6.07 -20.99
N ALA A 152 -13.46 -5.04 -21.34
CA ALA A 152 -14.93 -5.10 -21.35
C ALA A 152 -15.47 -6.10 -22.37
N ILE A 153 -14.88 -6.13 -23.58
CA ILE A 153 -15.21 -7.13 -24.61
C ILE A 153 -14.84 -8.54 -24.13
N GLY A 154 -13.63 -8.72 -23.57
CA GLY A 154 -13.19 -9.99 -23.00
C GLY A 154 -14.13 -10.49 -21.89
N TRP A 155 -14.58 -9.61 -21.00
CA TRP A 155 -15.58 -9.93 -19.99
C TRP A 155 -16.92 -10.36 -20.59
N LEU A 156 -17.43 -9.62 -21.57
CA LEU A 156 -18.72 -9.95 -22.21
C LEU A 156 -18.67 -11.30 -22.93
N ALA A 157 -17.53 -11.65 -23.51
CA ALA A 157 -17.33 -12.90 -24.23
C ALA A 157 -17.12 -14.12 -23.32
N THR A 158 -16.37 -13.97 -22.23
CA THR A 158 -15.87 -15.13 -21.44
C THR A 158 -16.42 -15.21 -20.02
N ARG A 159 -17.01 -14.12 -19.49
CA ARG A 159 -17.40 -13.98 -18.08
C ARG A 159 -16.26 -14.25 -17.08
N ASP A 160 -15.00 -14.19 -17.52
CA ASP A 160 -13.83 -14.45 -16.68
C ASP A 160 -13.58 -13.30 -15.67
N PRO A 161 -13.54 -13.58 -14.36
CA PRO A 161 -13.28 -12.59 -13.31
C PRO A 161 -12.05 -11.71 -13.51
N LYS A 162 -11.02 -12.19 -14.23
CA LYS A 162 -9.79 -11.43 -14.52
C LYS A 162 -10.06 -10.13 -15.27
N TYR A 163 -11.00 -10.15 -16.22
CA TYR A 163 -11.36 -8.96 -16.99
C TYR A 163 -12.11 -7.96 -16.14
N ARG A 164 -12.99 -8.42 -15.25
CA ARG A 164 -13.69 -7.57 -14.29
C ARG A 164 -12.72 -6.91 -13.32
N ALA A 165 -11.71 -7.65 -12.85
CA ALA A 165 -10.64 -7.12 -12.01
C ALA A 165 -9.84 -6.01 -12.74
N ARG A 166 -9.43 -6.26 -13.99
CA ARG A 166 -8.73 -5.27 -14.85
C ARG A 166 -9.56 -4.01 -15.07
N ILE A 167 -10.85 -4.13 -15.34
CA ILE A 167 -11.76 -2.97 -15.51
C ILE A 167 -11.82 -2.16 -14.22
N LYS A 168 -12.01 -2.82 -13.07
CA LYS A 168 -12.04 -2.15 -11.75
C LYS A 168 -10.71 -1.44 -11.45
N GLN A 169 -9.58 -2.07 -11.76
CA GLN A 169 -8.25 -1.49 -11.59
C GLN A 169 -8.01 -0.30 -12.54
N GLY A 170 -8.38 -0.43 -13.81
CA GLY A 170 -8.28 0.63 -14.81
C GLY A 170 -9.15 1.85 -14.49
N LEU A 171 -10.34 1.61 -13.91
CA LEU A 171 -11.22 2.66 -13.37
C LEU A 171 -10.81 3.16 -11.98
N ARG A 172 -9.68 2.67 -11.44
CA ARG A 172 -9.14 3.03 -10.12
C ARG A 172 -10.16 2.85 -8.98
N LEU A 173 -11.00 1.82 -9.08
CA LEU A 173 -12.00 1.46 -8.05
C LEU A 173 -11.42 0.52 -6.99
N THR A 174 -10.20 0.05 -7.20
CA THR A 174 -9.38 -0.75 -6.28
C THR A 174 -8.27 0.11 -5.70
N THR A 175 -8.04 0.02 -4.39
CA THR A 175 -6.87 0.55 -3.68
C THR A 175 -5.65 -0.35 -3.93
N ALA A 176 -5.35 -0.65 -5.19
CA ALA A 176 -4.14 -1.39 -5.52
C ALA A 176 -2.97 -0.40 -5.57
N PRO A 177 -1.85 -0.65 -4.85
CA PRO A 177 -0.66 0.19 -4.95
C PRO A 177 -0.18 0.24 -6.40
N THR A 178 0.09 1.45 -6.88
CA THR A 178 0.58 1.73 -8.24
C THR A 178 2.04 1.29 -8.33
N SER A 179 2.30 -0.02 -8.35
CA SER A 179 3.63 -0.58 -8.59
C SER A 179 4.04 -0.33 -10.05
N LEU A 180 5.34 -0.06 -10.29
CA LEU A 180 5.93 0.03 -11.63
C LEU A 180 6.67 -1.27 -11.97
N ALA A 181 6.97 -1.44 -13.25
CA ALA A 181 7.75 -2.55 -13.76
C ALA A 181 9.16 -2.54 -13.18
N LEU A 182 9.63 -3.71 -12.77
CA LEU A 182 11.02 -3.94 -12.40
C LEU A 182 11.86 -4.11 -13.67
N ASP A 183 13.12 -3.68 -13.60
CA ASP A 183 14.06 -3.81 -14.70
C ASP A 183 14.40 -5.30 -14.90
N PRO A 184 14.04 -5.92 -16.05
CA PRO A 184 14.31 -7.33 -16.33
C PRO A 184 15.81 -7.63 -16.52
N ALA A 185 16.66 -6.61 -16.68
CA ALA A 185 18.09 -6.76 -16.80
C ALA A 185 18.84 -6.74 -15.46
N LEU A 186 18.16 -6.46 -14.33
CA LEU A 186 18.79 -6.21 -13.04
C LEU A 186 19.76 -7.31 -12.59
N PHE A 187 19.45 -8.58 -12.85
CA PHE A 187 20.28 -9.73 -12.48
C PHE A 187 20.99 -10.40 -13.68
N ARG A 188 20.97 -9.77 -14.86
CA ARG A 188 21.72 -10.29 -16.01
C ARG A 188 23.20 -10.06 -15.79
N GLU A 189 24.01 -11.06 -16.15
CA GLU A 189 25.46 -10.95 -16.11
C GLU A 189 25.94 -9.74 -16.92
N ASN A 190 27.02 -9.12 -16.43
CA ASN A 190 27.59 -7.94 -17.03
C ASN A 190 28.79 -8.37 -17.89
N ASP A 191 28.56 -8.56 -19.19
CA ASP A 191 29.60 -9.02 -20.13
C ASP A 191 30.61 -7.93 -20.52
N SER A 192 30.52 -6.74 -19.93
CA SER A 192 31.39 -5.62 -20.28
C SER A 192 32.77 -5.77 -19.64
N PRO A 193 33.87 -5.69 -20.41
CA PRO A 193 35.21 -5.73 -19.86
C PRO A 193 35.44 -4.56 -18.88
N SER A 194 36.31 -4.76 -17.89
CA SER A 194 36.67 -3.72 -16.94
C SER A 194 37.17 -2.47 -17.67
N PRO A 195 36.63 -1.27 -17.40
CA PRO A 195 37.11 -0.04 -18.02
C PRO A 195 38.44 0.45 -17.41
N PHE A 196 38.96 -0.25 -16.40
CA PHE A 196 40.12 0.18 -15.62
C PHE A 196 41.44 -0.36 -16.15
N LYS A 197 42.45 0.50 -16.15
CA LYS A 197 43.84 0.15 -16.41
C LYS A 197 44.59 -0.05 -15.08
N PRO A 198 45.72 -0.80 -15.04
CA PRO A 198 46.50 -0.99 -13.82
C PRO A 198 46.93 0.31 -13.11
N ASP A 199 47.19 1.37 -13.89
CA ASP A 199 47.66 2.65 -13.37
C ASP A 199 46.51 3.61 -12.97
N ASP A 200 45.26 3.17 -13.12
CA ASP A 200 44.12 4.00 -12.74
C ASP A 200 44.10 4.21 -11.23
N SER A 201 43.96 5.49 -10.85
CA SER A 201 43.99 5.91 -9.46
C SER A 201 42.90 6.91 -9.11
N ILE A 202 42.61 7.02 -7.81
CA ILE A 202 41.64 7.96 -7.26
C ILE A 202 42.27 8.84 -6.17
N THR A 203 41.70 10.03 -5.98
CA THR A 203 42.03 10.90 -4.83
C THR A 203 40.81 10.96 -3.90
N ILE A 204 40.95 10.47 -2.68
CA ILE A 204 39.92 10.50 -1.65
C ILE A 204 40.13 11.77 -0.81
N ILE A 205 39.05 12.51 -0.55
CA ILE A 205 39.01 13.65 0.35
C ILE A 205 38.14 13.28 1.54
N MET A 206 38.70 13.36 2.74
CA MET A 206 37.99 13.06 3.97
C MET A 206 38.14 14.22 4.97
N PRO A 207 37.11 15.08 5.12
CA PRO A 207 37.06 16.03 6.21
C PRO A 207 36.73 15.32 7.53
N VAL A 208 37.39 15.73 8.61
CA VAL A 208 37.27 15.10 9.93
C VAL A 208 37.00 16.17 10.98
N PHE A 209 35.91 15.99 11.72
CA PHE A 209 35.59 16.74 12.93
C PHE A 209 34.95 15.78 13.95
N ASN A 210 35.75 15.34 14.94
CA ASN A 210 35.36 14.34 15.96
C ASN A 210 35.06 12.93 15.39
N ALA A 211 34.17 12.17 16.06
CA ALA A 211 33.76 10.79 15.73
C ALA A 211 34.92 9.78 15.67
N PHE A 212 35.80 9.79 16.68
CA PHE A 212 37.04 9.01 16.73
C PHE A 212 36.88 7.51 16.43
N ASP A 213 35.83 6.86 16.94
CA ASP A 213 35.65 5.41 16.76
C ASP A 213 35.25 5.06 15.31
N LEU A 214 34.35 5.85 14.70
CA LEU A 214 33.95 5.66 13.30
C LEU A 214 35.09 6.02 12.34
N LEU A 215 35.86 7.05 12.66
CA LEU A 215 37.02 7.47 11.87
C LEU A 215 38.05 6.35 11.71
N GLN A 216 38.35 5.62 12.79
CA GLN A 216 39.29 4.50 12.74
C GLN A 216 38.79 3.40 11.79
N ASP A 217 37.50 3.07 11.86
CA ASP A 217 36.89 2.08 10.97
C ASP A 217 36.84 2.53 9.51
N ALA A 218 36.51 3.80 9.25
CA ALA A 218 36.49 4.37 7.91
C ALA A 218 37.90 4.35 7.26
N LEU A 219 38.94 4.76 7.99
CA LEU A 219 40.33 4.73 7.50
C LEU A 219 40.84 3.32 7.25
N ARG A 220 40.53 2.38 8.14
CA ARG A 220 40.86 0.96 7.96
C ARG A 220 40.18 0.40 6.70
N ARG A 221 38.89 0.69 6.50
CA ARG A 221 38.16 0.28 5.29
C ARG A 221 38.73 0.91 4.02
N ILE A 222 39.12 2.18 4.02
CA ILE A 222 39.82 2.76 2.86
C ILE A 222 41.05 1.93 2.51
N LYS A 223 41.88 1.58 3.50
CA LYS A 223 43.11 0.81 3.27
C LYS A 223 42.81 -0.60 2.76
N ASP A 224 41.87 -1.29 3.39
CA ASP A 224 41.65 -2.73 3.19
C ASP A 224 40.68 -3.04 2.04
N HIS A 225 39.78 -2.11 1.70
CA HIS A 225 38.68 -2.37 0.75
C HIS A 225 38.81 -1.61 -0.58
N THR A 226 39.71 -0.64 -0.68
CA THR A 226 39.91 0.11 -1.95
C THR A 226 40.70 -0.73 -2.93
N ASP A 227 40.09 -1.03 -4.08
CA ASP A 227 40.60 -1.93 -5.11
C ASP A 227 41.38 -1.23 -6.24
N LEU A 228 41.53 0.09 -6.16
CA LEU A 228 42.31 0.91 -7.09
C LEU A 228 43.51 1.53 -6.37
N SER A 229 44.50 1.99 -7.13
CA SER A 229 45.55 2.85 -6.57
C SER A 229 44.91 4.13 -6.00
N TRP A 230 45.28 4.52 -4.78
CA TRP A 230 44.60 5.64 -4.12
C TRP A 230 45.57 6.56 -3.38
N ARG A 231 45.11 7.81 -3.22
CA ARG A 231 45.67 8.82 -2.34
C ARG A 231 44.57 9.36 -1.46
N LEU A 232 44.90 9.75 -0.23
CA LEU A 232 43.96 10.33 0.72
C LEU A 232 44.42 11.73 1.15
N ILE A 233 43.54 12.71 1.01
CA ILE A 233 43.67 14.05 1.58
C ILE A 233 42.76 14.11 2.80
N LEU A 234 43.36 14.04 3.98
CA LEU A 234 42.68 14.20 5.26
C LEU A 234 42.66 15.68 5.64
N VAL A 235 41.50 16.18 6.03
CA VAL A 235 41.36 17.54 6.56
C VAL A 235 40.91 17.46 8.00
N GLU A 236 41.82 17.74 8.92
CA GLU A 236 41.50 17.86 10.34
C GLU A 236 40.93 19.27 10.59
N ASP A 237 39.64 19.34 10.97
CA ASP A 237 38.90 20.59 11.11
C ASP A 237 38.78 21.06 12.57
N ALA A 238 39.89 21.07 13.29
CA ALA A 238 40.00 21.48 14.68
C ALA A 238 39.01 20.74 15.60
N SER A 239 39.10 19.42 15.58
CA SER A 239 38.33 18.48 16.41
C SER A 239 38.49 18.79 17.89
N THR A 240 37.37 18.72 18.61
CA THR A 240 37.35 18.93 20.07
C THR A 240 37.75 17.67 20.84
N ASP A 241 37.63 16.49 20.23
CA ASP A 241 38.13 15.24 20.80
C ASP A 241 39.66 15.21 20.69
N SER A 242 40.32 15.31 21.85
CA SER A 242 41.79 15.32 21.98
C SER A 242 42.50 14.10 21.38
N ARG A 243 41.80 13.00 21.11
CA ARG A 243 42.35 11.77 20.53
C ARG A 243 42.52 11.85 19.00
N VAL A 244 41.73 12.68 18.32
CA VAL A 244 41.64 12.69 16.84
C VAL A 244 42.94 13.17 16.19
N LEU A 245 43.43 14.36 16.54
CA LEU A 245 44.60 14.94 15.89
C LEU A 245 45.88 14.09 16.08
N PRO A 246 46.22 13.60 17.29
CA PRO A 246 47.36 12.69 17.46
C PRO A 246 47.25 11.44 16.58
N PHE A 247 46.08 10.83 16.53
CA PHE A 247 45.81 9.65 15.72
C PHE A 247 45.95 9.92 14.21
N LEU A 248 45.44 11.05 13.70
CA LEU A 248 45.59 11.40 12.29
C LEU A 248 47.05 11.67 11.90
N ARG A 249 47.82 12.30 12.78
CA ARG A 249 49.28 12.51 12.57
C ARG A 249 50.04 11.18 12.55
N GLU A 250 49.70 10.26 13.44
CA GLU A 250 50.25 8.90 13.44
C GLU A 250 49.87 8.16 12.15
N TRP A 251 48.60 8.20 11.75
CA TRP A 251 48.11 7.58 10.52
C TRP A 251 48.83 8.11 9.29
N LYS A 252 49.01 9.43 9.18
CA LYS A 252 49.80 10.06 8.11
C LYS A 252 51.26 9.60 8.14
N THR A 253 51.86 9.43 9.31
CA THR A 253 53.25 8.98 9.44
C THR A 253 53.41 7.55 8.93
N ASN A 254 52.48 6.67 9.29
CA ASN A 254 52.47 5.27 8.86
C ASN A 254 52.13 5.07 7.37
N ASN A 255 51.57 6.09 6.71
CA ASN A 255 51.13 6.03 5.31
C ASN A 255 51.63 7.23 4.50
N SER A 256 52.87 7.67 4.74
CA SER A 256 53.40 8.97 4.30
C SER A 256 53.43 9.20 2.78
N GLU A 257 53.47 8.13 1.97
CA GLU A 257 53.45 8.23 0.50
C GLU A 257 52.02 8.40 -0.07
N GLN A 258 51.01 7.95 0.67
CA GLN A 258 49.61 7.91 0.21
C GLN A 258 48.72 8.97 0.87
N VAL A 259 49.14 9.55 2.00
CA VAL A 259 48.31 10.41 2.85
C VAL A 259 48.88 11.82 2.97
N ILE A 260 48.03 12.81 2.67
CA ILE A 260 48.27 14.23 2.91
C ILE A 260 47.34 14.68 4.02
N LEU A 261 47.90 15.24 5.10
CA LEU A 261 47.13 15.79 6.22
C LEU A 261 47.15 17.32 6.17
N LEU A 262 45.97 17.92 6.05
CA LEU A 262 45.73 19.35 6.16
C LEU A 262 45.13 19.64 7.53
N GLU A 263 45.82 20.43 8.36
CA GLU A 263 45.34 20.81 9.69
C GLU A 263 44.74 22.22 9.64
N ASN A 264 43.52 22.39 10.14
CA ASN A 264 42.90 23.70 10.34
C ASN A 264 43.26 24.22 11.74
N LYS A 265 43.52 25.53 11.86
CA LYS A 265 43.80 26.16 13.17
C LYS A 265 42.54 26.36 14.02
N GLU A 266 41.39 26.43 13.36
CA GLU A 266 40.06 26.63 13.95
C GLU A 266 39.05 25.83 13.12
N ASN A 267 37.85 25.61 13.66
CA ASN A 267 36.79 24.89 12.94
C ASN A 267 36.24 25.77 11.81
N LEU A 268 36.66 25.49 10.58
CA LEU A 268 36.25 26.18 9.36
C LEU A 268 34.91 25.66 8.82
N GLY A 269 34.49 24.47 9.27
CA GLY A 269 33.29 23.78 8.82
C GLY A 269 33.52 23.03 7.51
N PHE A 270 32.57 22.14 7.19
CA PHE A 270 32.66 21.20 6.08
C PHE A 270 33.05 21.86 4.75
N ILE A 271 32.34 22.92 4.35
CA ILE A 271 32.52 23.57 3.04
C ILE A 271 33.95 24.10 2.84
N ARG A 272 34.47 24.84 3.82
CA ARG A 272 35.80 25.44 3.72
C ARG A 272 36.90 24.39 3.82
N SER A 273 36.73 23.38 4.67
CA SER A 273 37.64 22.23 4.78
C SER A 273 37.73 21.46 3.48
N VAL A 274 36.59 21.16 2.83
CA VAL A 274 36.55 20.48 1.54
C VAL A 274 37.14 21.34 0.43
N ASN A 275 36.88 22.66 0.39
CA ASN A 275 37.49 23.55 -0.60
C ASN A 275 39.03 23.57 -0.52
N ARG A 276 39.61 23.59 0.70
CA ARG A 276 41.06 23.45 0.89
C ARG A 276 41.59 22.13 0.32
N ALA A 277 40.84 21.04 0.50
CA ALA A 277 41.20 19.76 -0.08
C ALA A 277 41.04 19.71 -1.61
N PHE A 278 40.04 20.40 -2.18
CA PHE A 278 39.92 20.53 -3.63
C PHE A 278 41.11 21.25 -4.25
N GLU A 279 41.58 22.35 -3.65
CA GLU A 279 42.80 23.04 -4.09
C GLU A 279 44.01 22.08 -4.17
N GLN A 280 44.17 21.23 -3.16
CA GLN A 280 45.21 20.21 -3.16
C GLN A 280 44.95 19.12 -4.21
N ALA A 281 43.71 18.64 -4.36
CA ALA A 281 43.35 17.60 -5.31
C ALA A 281 43.56 18.02 -6.77
N LEU A 282 43.46 19.31 -7.08
CA LEU A 282 43.68 19.88 -8.42
C LEU A 282 45.13 19.76 -8.92
N LEU A 283 46.07 19.36 -8.06
CA LEU A 283 47.46 19.06 -8.45
C LEU A 283 47.60 17.76 -9.26
N TRP A 284 46.53 16.97 -9.37
CA TRP A 284 46.48 15.74 -10.17
C TRP A 284 45.29 15.77 -11.12
N THR A 285 45.14 14.75 -11.96
CA THR A 285 44.06 14.67 -12.97
C THR A 285 43.11 13.48 -12.76
N ASN A 286 43.18 12.86 -11.59
CA ASN A 286 42.44 11.66 -11.25
C ASN A 286 41.02 12.00 -10.76
N PRO A 287 40.02 11.12 -10.90
CA PRO A 287 38.74 11.28 -10.23
C PRO A 287 38.92 11.51 -8.72
N VAL A 288 38.09 12.40 -8.18
CA VAL A 288 38.09 12.75 -6.75
C VAL A 288 36.89 12.07 -6.09
N VAL A 289 37.05 11.52 -4.90
CA VAL A 289 35.95 11.00 -4.09
C VAL A 289 35.86 11.82 -2.82
N LEU A 290 34.72 12.48 -2.61
CA LEU A 290 34.37 13.05 -1.31
C LEU A 290 33.80 11.93 -0.43
N LEU A 291 34.41 11.69 0.72
CA LEU A 291 34.02 10.61 1.62
C LEU A 291 34.02 11.12 3.07
N ASN A 292 32.86 11.10 3.72
CA ASN A 292 32.76 11.47 5.13
C ASN A 292 33.47 10.45 6.03
N SER A 293 33.90 10.90 7.20
CA SER A 293 34.58 10.06 8.20
C SER A 293 33.68 9.00 8.86
N ASP A 294 32.38 9.00 8.57
CA ASP A 294 31.36 8.07 9.04
C ASP A 294 30.74 7.21 7.92
N ALA A 295 31.30 7.28 6.70
CA ALA A 295 30.93 6.42 5.58
C ALA A 295 31.80 5.15 5.57
N LEU A 296 31.15 3.99 5.73
CA LEU A 296 31.80 2.68 5.77
C LEU A 296 31.76 2.01 4.39
N VAL A 297 32.84 2.18 3.63
CA VAL A 297 32.96 1.61 2.29
C VAL A 297 33.09 0.08 2.32
N PRO A 298 32.38 -0.67 1.46
CA PRO A 298 32.50 -2.13 1.36
C PRO A 298 33.71 -2.52 0.51
N ALA A 299 34.00 -3.83 0.42
CA ALA A 299 35.06 -4.36 -0.44
C ALA A 299 34.86 -3.96 -1.92
N ASN A 300 35.95 -3.62 -2.61
CA ASN A 300 35.98 -3.29 -4.04
C ASN A 300 34.99 -2.18 -4.44
N TRP A 301 34.87 -1.15 -3.60
CA TRP A 301 33.90 -0.06 -3.80
C TRP A 301 34.36 0.95 -4.84
N ALA A 302 35.67 1.21 -4.94
CA ALA A 302 36.20 2.36 -5.67
C ALA A 302 35.99 2.21 -7.17
N SER A 303 36.33 1.05 -7.74
CA SER A 303 36.09 0.78 -9.16
C SER A 303 34.60 0.87 -9.51
N ARG A 304 33.71 0.33 -8.67
CA ARG A 304 32.25 0.41 -8.89
C ARG A 304 31.75 1.85 -8.88
N LEU A 305 32.24 2.68 -7.95
CA LEU A 305 31.83 4.08 -7.85
C LEU A 305 32.31 4.93 -9.03
N ILE A 306 33.57 4.77 -9.48
CA ILE A 306 34.14 5.64 -10.53
C ILE A 306 33.94 5.12 -11.96
N ALA A 307 33.49 3.87 -12.13
CA ALA A 307 33.28 3.28 -13.46
C ALA A 307 32.33 4.11 -14.37
N PRO A 308 31.22 4.70 -13.87
CA PRO A 308 30.35 5.50 -14.75
C PRO A 308 31.04 6.74 -15.31
N ILE A 309 31.96 7.35 -14.55
CA ILE A 309 32.78 8.49 -15.00
C ILE A 309 33.70 8.07 -16.16
N LYS A 310 34.26 6.86 -16.08
CA LYS A 310 35.12 6.29 -17.14
C LYS A 310 34.33 5.91 -18.39
N LEU A 311 33.14 5.36 -18.20
CA LEU A 311 32.31 4.81 -19.28
C LEU A 311 31.52 5.89 -20.06
N ARG A 312 31.19 7.03 -19.42
CA ARG A 312 30.34 8.07 -20.02
C ARG A 312 30.98 9.46 -19.87
N LYS A 313 31.19 10.13 -21.02
CA LYS A 313 31.90 11.42 -21.10
C LYS A 313 31.30 12.56 -20.27
N HIS A 314 29.98 12.58 -20.09
CA HIS A 314 29.26 13.69 -19.47
C HIS A 314 28.97 13.48 -17.99
N VAL A 315 29.43 12.39 -17.37
CA VAL A 315 29.18 12.14 -15.95
C VAL A 315 30.07 13.03 -15.11
N ALA A 316 29.43 13.91 -14.35
CA ALA A 316 30.04 14.84 -13.42
C ALA A 316 30.18 14.23 -12.02
N THR A 317 29.14 13.57 -11.53
CA THR A 317 29.18 12.90 -10.22
C THR A 317 28.53 11.53 -10.24
N VAL A 318 28.95 10.67 -9.31
CA VAL A 318 28.33 9.38 -9.04
C VAL A 318 28.12 9.23 -7.53
N THR A 319 26.93 8.82 -7.11
CA THR A 319 26.56 8.59 -5.71
C THR A 319 26.07 7.13 -5.53
N PRO A 320 26.56 6.39 -4.53
CA PRO A 320 26.10 5.02 -4.27
C PRO A 320 24.73 5.00 -3.56
N MET A 321 24.12 3.82 -3.49
CA MET A 321 22.99 3.57 -2.61
C MET A 321 23.45 3.60 -1.14
N SER A 322 22.55 3.92 -0.20
CA SER A 322 22.88 3.96 1.23
C SER A 322 21.67 3.74 2.12
N ASN A 323 21.88 3.54 3.42
CA ASN A 323 20.84 3.59 4.44
C ASN A 323 20.39 5.02 4.78
N ASN A 324 21.23 6.03 4.51
CA ASN A 324 20.94 7.43 4.84
C ASN A 324 21.55 8.37 3.79
N ALA A 325 20.90 8.50 2.64
CA ALA A 325 21.36 9.34 1.53
C ALA A 325 20.18 9.86 0.68
N GLU A 326 19.17 10.46 1.32
CA GLU A 326 18.06 11.13 0.63
C GLU A 326 17.37 10.23 -0.43
N VAL A 327 17.37 10.62 -1.70
CA VAL A 327 16.76 9.86 -2.81
C VAL A 327 17.42 8.50 -3.07
N PHE A 328 18.59 8.24 -2.48
CA PHE A 328 19.33 6.98 -2.57
C PHE A 328 19.06 6.04 -1.38
N SER A 329 18.28 6.47 -0.37
CA SER A 329 18.03 5.70 0.85
C SER A 329 17.28 4.37 0.63
N VAL A 330 17.76 3.31 1.29
CA VAL A 330 17.16 1.97 1.35
C VAL A 330 16.74 1.69 2.79
N PRO A 331 15.56 1.07 3.05
CA PRO A 331 14.65 0.44 2.10
C PRO A 331 13.60 1.37 1.49
N LEU A 332 13.41 2.56 2.06
CA LEU A 332 12.42 3.55 1.67
C LEU A 332 13.12 4.84 1.25
N ILE A 333 12.69 5.39 0.11
CA ILE A 333 13.25 6.63 -0.44
C ILE A 333 13.09 7.79 0.54
N CYS A 334 14.16 8.58 0.74
CA CYS A 334 14.22 9.70 1.68
C CYS A 334 13.88 9.35 3.14
N GLN A 335 13.98 8.08 3.54
CA GLN A 335 13.82 7.66 4.92
C GLN A 335 15.09 6.97 5.41
N PRO A 336 15.84 7.58 6.34
CA PRO A 336 17.06 6.99 6.86
C PRO A 336 16.77 5.74 7.69
N GLN A 337 17.72 4.82 7.73
CA GLN A 337 17.70 3.65 8.60
C GLN A 337 19.00 3.50 9.37
N GLU A 338 18.89 3.02 10.59
CA GLU A 338 20.06 2.57 11.36
C GLU A 338 20.43 1.15 10.97
N LEU A 339 21.74 0.92 10.84
CA LEU A 339 22.30 -0.40 10.54
C LEU A 339 23.17 -0.87 11.70
N THR A 340 23.05 -2.16 12.00
CA THR A 340 23.93 -2.85 12.93
C THR A 340 25.21 -3.33 12.22
N THR A 341 26.20 -3.76 13.00
CA THR A 341 27.50 -4.22 12.49
C THR A 341 27.37 -5.28 11.39
N ARG A 342 28.06 -5.05 10.26
CA ARG A 342 28.08 -5.87 9.03
C ARG A 342 26.82 -5.84 8.16
N GLN A 343 25.72 -5.22 8.57
CA GLN A 343 24.53 -5.18 7.71
C GLN A 343 24.78 -4.44 6.40
N GLY A 344 25.54 -3.34 6.42
CA GLY A 344 25.93 -2.64 5.19
C GLY A 344 26.71 -3.53 4.23
N ASP A 345 27.63 -4.36 4.74
CA ASP A 345 28.42 -5.29 3.92
C ASP A 345 27.55 -6.41 3.30
N ILE A 346 26.55 -6.91 4.03
CA ILE A 346 25.62 -7.94 3.54
C ILE A 346 24.72 -7.36 2.43
N ILE A 347 24.25 -6.13 2.61
CA ILE A 347 23.46 -5.43 1.58
C ILE A 347 24.32 -5.21 0.33
N ASP A 348 25.58 -4.79 0.49
CA ASP A 348 26.48 -4.58 -0.63
C ASP A 348 26.83 -5.85 -1.39
N GLN A 349 26.90 -7.02 -0.75
CA GLN A 349 27.05 -8.30 -1.46
C GLN A 349 25.95 -8.51 -2.50
N THR A 350 24.71 -8.13 -2.17
CA THR A 350 23.61 -8.13 -3.15
C THR A 350 23.84 -7.06 -4.20
N ALA A 351 24.19 -5.83 -3.82
CA ALA A 351 24.49 -4.74 -4.75
C ALA A 351 25.56 -5.12 -5.79
N ALA A 352 26.64 -5.76 -5.35
CA ALA A 352 27.75 -6.20 -6.19
C ALA A 352 27.35 -7.24 -7.26
N SER A 353 26.28 -8.01 -7.01
CA SER A 353 25.72 -8.97 -7.97
C SER A 353 24.77 -8.34 -9.00
N LEU A 354 24.33 -7.09 -8.78
CA LEU A 354 23.40 -6.43 -9.68
C LEU A 354 24.12 -5.98 -10.95
N ASN A 355 23.41 -6.06 -12.07
CA ASN A 355 23.85 -5.52 -13.34
C ASN A 355 24.16 -4.03 -13.17
N GLN A 356 25.41 -3.65 -13.42
CA GLN A 356 25.87 -2.29 -13.21
C GLN A 356 25.03 -1.27 -13.99
N ALA A 357 24.66 -1.57 -15.25
CA ALA A 357 23.94 -0.64 -16.12
C ALA A 357 22.51 -0.38 -15.66
N SER A 358 21.83 -1.39 -15.07
CA SER A 358 20.47 -1.28 -14.53
C SER A 358 20.34 -0.28 -13.38
N GLY A 359 21.44 0.02 -12.69
CA GLY A 359 21.50 0.98 -11.59
C GLY A 359 22.08 2.35 -11.95
N LEU A 360 22.38 2.63 -13.22
CA LEU A 360 22.98 3.90 -13.68
C LEU A 360 21.90 4.91 -14.13
N ILE A 361 21.19 5.47 -13.15
CA ILE A 361 20.11 6.43 -13.37
C ILE A 361 20.60 7.86 -13.14
N GLU A 362 20.20 8.78 -14.02
CA GLU A 362 20.44 10.21 -13.83
C GLU A 362 19.60 10.76 -12.67
N THR A 363 20.26 11.46 -11.75
CA THR A 363 19.65 12.01 -10.52
C THR A 363 19.66 13.54 -10.54
N PRO A 364 18.77 14.19 -9.75
CA PRO A 364 18.74 15.65 -9.67
C PRO A 364 20.04 16.26 -9.14
N THR A 365 20.72 15.55 -8.23
CA THR A 365 21.97 15.94 -7.56
C THR A 365 22.73 14.70 -7.08
N GLY A 366 24.03 14.84 -6.80
CA GLY A 366 24.77 13.90 -5.96
C GLY A 366 24.65 14.24 -4.46
N VAL A 367 25.07 13.33 -3.58
CA VAL A 367 25.05 13.50 -2.11
C VAL A 367 26.45 13.32 -1.55
N GLY A 368 26.95 14.31 -0.81
CA GLY A 368 28.36 14.46 -0.44
C GLY A 368 28.90 13.52 0.63
N PHE A 369 28.09 12.61 1.21
CA PHE A 369 28.59 11.64 2.19
C PHE A 369 29.58 10.64 1.57
N CYS A 370 29.33 10.27 0.31
CA CYS A 370 30.18 9.45 -0.54
C CYS A 370 29.85 9.78 -1.99
N MET A 371 30.66 10.61 -2.63
CA MET A 371 30.42 11.11 -3.98
C MET A 371 31.70 11.11 -4.80
N ALA A 372 31.72 10.36 -5.90
CA ALA A 372 32.76 10.52 -6.91
C ALA A 372 32.47 11.76 -7.75
N ILE A 373 33.53 12.51 -8.05
CA ILE A 373 33.55 13.76 -8.80
C ILE A 373 34.52 13.58 -9.96
N ASN A 374 34.04 13.84 -11.17
CA ASN A 374 34.87 13.85 -12.36
C ASN A 374 35.79 15.06 -12.33
N PHE A 375 37.10 14.80 -12.40
CA PHE A 375 38.14 15.82 -12.39
C PHE A 375 37.90 16.95 -13.40
N ALA A 376 37.44 16.64 -14.61
CA ALA A 376 37.21 17.64 -15.65
C ALA A 376 36.14 18.67 -15.28
N TYR A 377 35.18 18.30 -14.43
CA TYR A 377 34.15 19.21 -13.91
C TYR A 377 34.62 19.91 -12.64
N LEU A 378 35.40 19.24 -11.78
CA LEU A 378 36.05 19.87 -10.63
C LEU A 378 37.00 20.98 -11.07
N ALA A 379 37.85 20.75 -12.08
CA ALA A 379 38.77 21.76 -12.60
C ALA A 379 38.07 23.00 -13.16
N LYS A 380 36.86 22.85 -13.72
CA LYS A 380 36.02 23.96 -14.21
C LYS A 380 35.29 24.69 -13.09
N ASN A 381 34.97 23.99 -12.01
CA ASN A 381 34.25 24.51 -10.86
C ASN A 381 34.92 24.03 -9.55
N PRO A 382 36.04 24.66 -9.16
CA PRO A 382 36.98 24.10 -8.19
C PRO A 382 36.56 24.25 -6.72
N SER A 383 35.35 24.73 -6.45
CA SER A 383 34.91 25.00 -5.08
C SER A 383 33.40 24.93 -4.89
N PHE A 384 33.01 24.50 -3.70
CA PHE A 384 31.69 24.73 -3.13
C PHE A 384 31.51 26.20 -2.74
N ASP A 385 30.26 26.68 -2.83
CA ASP A 385 29.92 28.05 -2.50
C ASP A 385 29.81 28.23 -0.98
N THR A 386 30.60 29.16 -0.41
CA THR A 386 30.62 29.39 1.04
C THR A 386 29.36 30.07 1.58
N VAL A 387 28.42 30.51 0.73
CA VAL A 387 27.14 31.11 1.15
C VAL A 387 26.26 30.17 2.00
N TYR A 388 26.50 28.85 1.90
CA TYR A 388 25.82 27.81 2.67
C TYR A 388 26.40 27.62 4.09
N GLY A 389 27.42 28.40 4.46
CA GLY A 389 27.94 28.44 5.83
C GLY A 389 28.60 27.12 6.25
N ARG A 390 27.94 26.37 7.13
CA ARG A 390 28.50 25.12 7.71
C ARG A 390 28.08 23.84 6.97
N GLY A 391 27.29 23.94 5.89
CA GLY A 391 26.85 22.79 5.08
C GLY A 391 25.35 22.83 4.77
N TYR A 392 24.84 21.76 4.17
CA TYR A 392 23.48 21.61 3.65
C TYR A 392 23.17 22.58 2.50
N GLY A 393 23.29 22.10 1.25
CA GLY A 393 22.93 22.83 0.02
C GLY A 393 24.11 23.14 -0.91
N GLU A 394 25.34 23.04 -0.41
CA GLU A 394 26.59 23.26 -1.16
C GLU A 394 26.79 22.26 -2.30
N GLU A 395 26.48 20.99 -2.05
CA GLU A 395 26.57 19.90 -3.02
C GLU A 395 25.49 20.02 -4.09
N VAL A 396 24.28 20.42 -3.69
CA VAL A 396 23.16 20.72 -4.59
C VAL A 396 23.55 21.87 -5.50
N ASP A 397 24.07 22.96 -4.94
CA ASP A 397 24.52 24.12 -5.68
C ASP A 397 25.59 23.78 -6.71
N TRP A 398 26.62 23.06 -6.27
CA TRP A 398 27.71 22.65 -7.15
C TRP A 398 27.20 21.75 -8.27
N CYS A 399 26.35 20.77 -7.95
CA CYS A 399 25.73 19.90 -8.93
C CYS A 399 24.89 20.69 -9.94
N GLN A 400 24.03 21.61 -9.50
CA GLN A 400 23.22 22.42 -10.42
C GLN A 400 24.07 23.32 -11.32
N ARG A 401 25.15 23.94 -10.80
CA ARG A 401 26.09 24.72 -11.61
C ARG A 401 26.80 23.85 -12.65
N VAL A 402 27.16 22.63 -12.30
CA VAL A 402 27.81 21.68 -13.21
C VAL A 402 26.83 21.11 -14.24
N LYS A 403 25.58 20.88 -13.85
CA LYS A 403 24.50 20.50 -14.76
C LYS A 403 24.26 21.55 -15.84
N ALA A 404 24.33 22.83 -15.49
CA ALA A 404 24.25 23.93 -16.46
C ALA A 404 25.41 23.93 -17.49
N MET A 405 26.52 23.24 -17.21
CA MET A 405 27.64 23.02 -18.13
C MET A 405 27.57 21.67 -18.87
N GLY A 406 26.42 20.98 -18.83
CA GLY A 406 26.21 19.67 -19.46
C GLY A 406 26.74 18.49 -18.65
N GLY A 407 27.01 18.66 -17.35
CA GLY A 407 27.33 17.56 -16.45
C GLY A 407 26.10 16.76 -16.03
N GLN A 408 26.24 15.45 -15.91
CA GLN A 408 25.22 14.52 -15.43
C GLN A 408 25.60 13.96 -14.06
N HIS A 409 24.60 13.81 -13.18
CA HIS A 409 24.77 13.18 -11.87
C HIS A 409 24.14 11.79 -11.95
N LEU A 410 24.89 10.74 -11.64
CA LEU A 410 24.41 9.36 -11.73
C LEU A 410 24.38 8.67 -10.37
N SER A 411 23.56 7.64 -10.29
CA SER A 411 23.62 6.62 -9.25
C SER A 411 24.64 5.54 -9.59
N ALA A 412 25.19 4.89 -8.56
CA ALA A 412 25.83 3.58 -8.65
C ALA A 412 24.94 2.55 -7.93
N GLY A 413 23.92 2.03 -8.62
CA GLY A 413 22.98 1.07 -8.02
C GLY A 413 23.60 -0.28 -7.61
N ASN A 414 24.75 -0.63 -8.17
CA ASN A 414 25.50 -1.85 -7.82
C ASN A 414 26.50 -1.64 -6.66
N LEU A 415 26.36 -0.55 -5.89
CA LEU A 415 27.21 -0.23 -4.74
C LEU A 415 26.35 0.31 -3.60
N PHE A 416 26.51 -0.27 -2.41
CA PHE A 416 25.89 0.21 -1.19
C PHE A 416 26.97 0.65 -0.19
N VAL A 417 26.90 1.90 0.27
CA VAL A 417 27.81 2.44 1.30
C VAL A 417 27.00 2.79 2.54
N GLU A 418 27.36 2.17 3.66
CA GLU A 418 26.74 2.46 4.96
C GLU A 418 27.20 3.83 5.47
N HIS A 419 26.26 4.64 5.94
CA HIS A 419 26.51 5.97 6.49
C HIS A 419 26.09 5.97 7.98
N ARG A 420 27.07 5.93 8.87
CA ARG A 420 26.90 5.86 10.33
C ARG A 420 26.98 7.24 10.98
N GLY A 421 26.06 8.14 10.67
CA GLY A 421 26.15 9.46 11.27
C GLY A 421 24.94 10.36 11.04
N GLY A 422 24.46 10.90 12.15
CA GLY A 422 23.49 11.99 12.24
C GLY A 422 23.70 12.87 13.48
N GLU A 423 24.53 12.42 14.43
CA GLU A 423 24.87 13.14 15.65
C GLU A 423 25.99 14.15 15.40
N SER A 424 25.62 15.33 14.91
CA SER A 424 26.36 16.56 15.20
C SER A 424 25.45 17.74 14.89
N PHE A 425 25.34 18.62 15.89
CA PHE A 425 24.50 19.82 15.98
C PHE A 425 23.03 19.58 16.37
N GLY A 426 22.66 20.13 17.54
CA GLY A 426 21.33 20.04 18.14
C GLY A 426 20.22 20.20 17.12
N SER A 427 19.31 19.23 17.12
CA SER A 427 18.33 18.95 16.06
C SER A 427 17.62 20.20 15.53
N GLU A 428 17.28 21.15 16.41
CA GLU A 428 16.59 22.38 16.03
C GLU A 428 17.46 23.38 15.25
N LYS A 429 18.70 23.64 15.69
CA LYS A 429 19.63 24.53 14.97
C LYS A 429 20.01 23.95 13.61
N LYS A 430 20.16 22.63 13.54
CA LYS A 430 20.41 21.89 12.29
C LYS A 430 19.22 22.01 11.33
N GLN A 431 17.99 21.80 11.82
CA GLN A 431 16.78 21.97 11.02
C GLN A 431 16.60 23.42 10.54
N GLN A 432 16.90 24.42 11.37
CA GLN A 432 16.85 25.83 10.98
C GLN A 432 17.87 26.15 9.88
N LEU A 433 19.11 25.67 9.99
CA LEU A 433 20.14 25.83 8.96
C LEU A 433 19.74 25.16 7.64
N ILE A 434 19.23 23.92 7.69
CA ILE A 434 18.70 23.21 6.53
C ILE A 434 17.57 24.02 5.87
N ALA A 435 16.61 24.51 6.65
CA ALA A 435 15.50 25.30 6.13
C ALA A 435 15.97 26.62 5.50
N GLU A 436 16.93 27.32 6.11
CA GLU A 436 17.52 28.54 5.56
C GLU A 436 18.23 28.26 4.23
N ASN A 437 19.08 27.25 4.19
CA ASN A 437 19.85 26.93 3.00
C ASN A 437 18.99 26.36 1.87
N ASN A 438 17.94 25.60 2.19
CA ASN A 438 16.95 25.17 1.20
C ASN A 438 16.23 26.37 0.55
N ARG A 439 15.98 27.46 1.28
CA ARG A 439 15.45 28.70 0.68
C ARG A 439 16.44 29.32 -0.31
N LYS A 440 17.75 29.32 0.01
CA LYS A 440 18.81 29.80 -0.89
C LYS A 440 18.88 28.95 -2.17
N VAL A 441 18.87 27.62 -2.04
CA VAL A 441 18.82 26.68 -3.18
C VAL A 441 17.58 26.94 -4.03
N ARG A 442 16.39 27.01 -3.43
CA ARG A 442 15.13 27.25 -4.16
C ARG A 442 15.13 28.58 -4.91
N HIS A 443 15.73 29.62 -4.33
CA HIS A 443 15.87 30.92 -4.99
C HIS A 443 16.84 30.85 -6.18
N ARG A 444 17.99 30.17 -6.03
CA ARG A 444 19.02 30.06 -7.09
C ARG A 444 18.64 29.08 -8.20
N PHE A 445 17.89 28.02 -7.89
CA PHE A 445 17.51 26.95 -8.81
C PHE A 445 16.00 26.64 -8.71
N PRO A 446 15.11 27.48 -9.30
CA PRO A 446 13.67 27.38 -9.11
C PRO A 446 13.01 26.06 -9.55
N HIS A 447 13.67 25.27 -10.40
CA HIS A 447 13.15 23.98 -10.90
C HIS A 447 13.60 22.77 -10.09
N PHE A 448 14.61 22.93 -9.21
CA PHE A 448 15.25 21.81 -8.52
C PHE A 448 14.25 21.00 -7.68
N ASP A 449 13.41 21.67 -6.88
CA ASP A 449 12.40 21.00 -6.04
C ASP A 449 11.47 20.12 -6.89
N ASN A 450 11.04 20.60 -8.05
CA ASN A 450 10.15 19.83 -8.94
C ASN A 450 10.85 18.60 -9.52
N ASP A 451 12.13 18.72 -9.85
CA ASP A 451 12.93 17.59 -10.35
C ASP A 451 13.11 16.53 -9.26
N VAL A 452 13.37 16.93 -8.01
CA VAL A 452 13.44 16.03 -6.85
C VAL A 452 12.09 15.34 -6.61
N GLN A 453 10.98 16.09 -6.58
CA GLN A 453 9.66 15.49 -6.38
C GLN A 453 9.28 14.53 -7.51
N ARG A 454 9.65 14.84 -8.76
CA ARG A 454 9.44 13.93 -9.89
C ARG A 454 10.27 12.65 -9.74
N PHE A 455 11.51 12.76 -9.28
CA PHE A 455 12.38 11.61 -9.01
C PHE A 455 11.78 10.73 -7.90
N ILE A 456 11.34 11.33 -6.80
CA ILE A 456 10.70 10.60 -5.68
C ILE A 456 9.43 9.89 -6.15
N GLN A 457 8.58 10.58 -6.91
CA GLN A 457 7.31 10.01 -7.37
C GLN A 457 7.50 8.86 -8.37
N SER A 458 8.50 8.96 -9.25
CA SER A 458 8.78 7.93 -10.26
C SER A 458 9.63 6.77 -9.70
N ASP A 459 10.45 7.03 -8.69
CA ASP A 459 11.49 6.15 -8.15
C ASP A 459 12.15 5.29 -9.24
N PRO A 460 12.94 5.91 -10.14
CA PRO A 460 13.57 5.19 -11.24
C PRO A 460 14.60 4.16 -10.76
N LEU A 461 15.05 4.24 -9.50
CA LEU A 461 15.94 3.28 -8.85
C LEU A 461 15.23 2.11 -8.18
N ARG A 462 13.90 2.02 -8.28
CA ARG A 462 13.07 1.02 -7.59
C ARG A 462 13.53 -0.42 -7.71
N SER A 463 14.00 -0.85 -8.88
CA SER A 463 14.49 -2.23 -9.08
C SER A 463 15.68 -2.52 -8.17
N THR A 464 16.67 -1.62 -8.20
CA THR A 464 17.82 -1.66 -7.29
C THR A 464 17.37 -1.52 -5.84
N ARG A 465 16.53 -0.52 -5.53
CA ARG A 465 16.05 -0.25 -4.18
C ARG A 465 15.38 -1.47 -3.60
N LEU A 466 14.43 -2.08 -4.29
CA LEU A 466 13.72 -3.27 -3.81
C LEU A 466 14.67 -4.46 -3.57
N ALA A 467 15.63 -4.70 -4.46
CA ALA A 467 16.64 -5.76 -4.26
C ALA A 467 17.46 -5.51 -2.99
N LEU A 468 17.95 -4.28 -2.80
CA LEU A 468 18.70 -3.89 -1.61
C LEU A 468 17.83 -3.85 -0.35
N SER A 469 16.53 -3.55 -0.47
CA SER A 469 15.58 -3.59 0.65
C SER A 469 15.33 -5.02 1.12
N LEU A 470 15.26 -5.99 0.20
CA LEU A 470 15.15 -7.40 0.54
C LEU A 470 16.46 -7.94 1.13
N ALA A 471 17.61 -7.45 0.67
CA ALA A 471 18.91 -7.72 1.28
C ALA A 471 19.02 -7.12 2.69
N TRP A 472 18.53 -5.90 2.89
CA TRP A 472 18.43 -5.26 4.21
C TRP A 472 17.59 -6.09 5.17
N LEU A 473 16.42 -6.56 4.72
CA LEU A 473 15.59 -7.46 5.52
C LEU A 473 16.30 -8.78 5.83
N GLY A 474 16.96 -9.39 4.84
CA GLY A 474 17.75 -10.61 5.01
C GLY A 474 18.91 -10.44 6.00
N ALA A 475 19.58 -9.29 5.97
CA ALA A 475 20.71 -8.95 6.84
C ALA A 475 20.31 -8.78 8.33
N GLN A 476 19.02 -8.65 8.64
CA GLN A 476 18.57 -8.65 10.04
C GLN A 476 18.70 -10.03 10.68
N ASP A 477 18.44 -11.10 9.93
CA ASP A 477 18.43 -12.52 10.33
C ASP A 477 17.79 -12.84 11.70
N ALA A 478 16.94 -11.95 12.21
CA ALA A 478 16.40 -12.03 13.56
C ALA A 478 15.24 -13.03 13.65
N TYR A 479 14.53 -13.27 12.55
CA TYR A 479 13.33 -14.11 12.50
C TYR A 479 13.12 -14.71 11.10
N PRO A 480 12.39 -15.83 10.97
CA PRO A 480 11.95 -16.32 9.67
C PRO A 480 10.98 -15.33 9.04
N VAL A 481 11.36 -14.75 7.89
CA VAL A 481 10.54 -13.76 7.19
C VAL A 481 9.31 -14.44 6.60
N SER A 482 8.13 -13.92 6.92
CA SER A 482 6.89 -14.35 6.27
C SER A 482 6.79 -13.79 4.86
N ILE A 483 6.59 -14.69 3.90
CA ILE A 483 6.38 -14.39 2.48
C ILE A 483 4.98 -14.88 2.11
N TYR A 484 4.05 -13.95 1.92
CA TYR A 484 2.65 -14.24 1.64
C TYR A 484 2.39 -14.29 0.15
N LEU A 485 1.76 -15.35 -0.36
CA LEU A 485 1.11 -15.32 -1.68
C LEU A 485 -0.33 -14.84 -1.51
N ALA A 486 -0.63 -13.67 -2.06
CA ALA A 486 -1.95 -13.04 -1.99
C ALA A 486 -2.36 -12.48 -3.36
N HIS A 487 -3.56 -11.93 -3.47
CA HIS A 487 -4.05 -11.35 -4.72
C HIS A 487 -4.20 -9.82 -4.60
N CYS A 488 -4.37 -9.13 -5.74
CA CYS A 488 -4.50 -7.67 -5.78
C CYS A 488 -5.96 -7.16 -5.84
N MET A 489 -6.97 -8.01 -5.60
CA MET A 489 -8.38 -7.67 -5.87
C MET A 489 -9.09 -7.01 -4.68
N GLY A 490 -8.45 -6.95 -3.50
CA GLY A 490 -9.05 -6.47 -2.26
C GLY A 490 -10.08 -7.45 -1.67
N GLY A 491 -10.91 -6.97 -0.74
CA GLY A 491 -11.95 -7.78 -0.08
C GLY A 491 -11.48 -8.38 1.25
N GLY A 492 -12.20 -9.41 1.73
CA GLY A 492 -11.98 -9.98 3.07
C GLY A 492 -10.60 -10.60 3.29
N ALA A 493 -10.07 -11.32 2.29
CA ALA A 493 -8.74 -11.92 2.38
C ALA A 493 -7.63 -10.85 2.48
N GLU A 494 -7.79 -9.72 1.77
CA GLU A 494 -6.84 -8.60 1.85
C GLU A 494 -6.94 -7.88 3.19
N ALA A 495 -8.16 -7.64 3.68
CA ALA A 495 -8.37 -7.02 4.99
C ALA A 495 -7.78 -7.88 6.12
N TYR A 496 -7.94 -9.20 6.03
CA TYR A 496 -7.29 -10.15 6.92
C TYR A 496 -5.76 -10.07 6.83
N LEU A 497 -5.18 -10.08 5.63
CA LEU A 497 -3.74 -10.00 5.45
C LEU A 497 -3.19 -8.70 6.05
N ALA A 498 -3.79 -7.55 5.73
CA ALA A 498 -3.41 -6.27 6.29
C ALA A 498 -3.44 -6.27 7.82
N ASN A 499 -4.53 -6.79 8.42
CA ASN A 499 -4.62 -6.93 9.87
C ASN A 499 -3.55 -7.87 10.44
N ARG A 500 -3.26 -8.99 9.77
CA ARG A 500 -2.22 -9.94 10.18
C ARG A 500 -0.82 -9.33 10.09
N ILE A 501 -0.54 -8.53 9.06
CA ILE A 501 0.72 -7.78 8.95
C ILE A 501 0.86 -6.83 10.14
N THR A 502 -0.15 -6.01 10.41
CA THR A 502 -0.12 -5.05 11.52
C THR A 502 0.05 -5.75 12.87
N THR A 503 -0.77 -6.75 13.15
CA THR A 503 -0.85 -7.38 14.48
C THR A 503 0.27 -8.39 14.78
N LYS A 504 0.76 -9.14 13.77
CA LYS A 504 1.78 -10.18 13.97
C LYS A 504 3.19 -9.76 13.58
N HIS A 505 3.34 -8.77 12.70
CA HIS A 505 4.66 -8.32 12.25
C HIS A 505 4.96 -6.92 12.77
N HIS A 506 4.18 -5.91 12.41
CA HIS A 506 4.49 -4.52 12.77
C HIS A 506 4.43 -4.28 14.29
N ALA A 507 3.51 -4.93 15.01
CA ALA A 507 3.44 -4.86 16.46
C ALA A 507 4.72 -5.36 17.17
N LEU A 508 5.55 -6.15 16.46
CA LEU A 508 6.84 -6.65 16.92
C LEU A 508 8.03 -5.94 16.25
N GLY A 509 7.79 -4.83 15.53
CA GLY A 509 8.81 -4.13 14.73
C GLY A 509 9.32 -4.94 13.53
N ARG A 510 8.60 -5.98 13.09
CA ARG A 510 9.02 -6.88 12.02
C ARG A 510 8.43 -6.45 10.68
N SER A 511 9.21 -6.62 9.63
CA SER A 511 8.79 -6.49 8.23
C SER A 511 8.42 -7.85 7.63
N ALA A 512 7.59 -7.84 6.58
CA ALA A 512 7.16 -9.03 5.84
C ALA A 512 7.18 -8.78 4.32
N VAL A 513 7.12 -9.86 3.55
CA VAL A 513 7.05 -9.79 2.08
C VAL A 513 5.69 -10.29 1.60
N ILE A 514 5.11 -9.61 0.62
CA ILE A 514 3.88 -10.02 -0.05
C ILE A 514 4.17 -10.20 -1.54
N LEU A 515 3.84 -11.36 -2.06
CA LEU A 515 3.82 -11.70 -3.48
C LEU A 515 2.37 -11.65 -3.94
N ARG A 516 2.01 -10.60 -4.68
CA ARG A 516 0.65 -10.40 -5.18
C ARG A 516 0.49 -10.93 -6.60
N VAL A 517 -0.61 -11.65 -6.83
CA VAL A 517 -1.06 -12.12 -8.14
C VAL A 517 -2.32 -11.40 -8.62
N GLY A 518 -2.62 -11.52 -9.91
CA GLY A 518 -3.77 -10.89 -10.57
C GLY A 518 -3.62 -9.42 -10.94
N GLY A 519 -2.39 -8.90 -10.83
CA GLY A 519 -2.03 -7.53 -11.19
C GLY A 519 -1.80 -7.32 -12.69
N LYS A 520 -1.06 -6.25 -13.02
CA LYS A 520 -0.68 -5.92 -14.41
C LYS A 520 0.26 -6.96 -15.02
N GLN A 521 1.24 -7.39 -14.23
CA GLN A 521 2.10 -8.53 -14.48
C GLN A 521 1.76 -9.62 -13.46
N ARG A 522 2.26 -10.83 -13.71
CA ARG A 522 1.93 -12.00 -12.88
C ARG A 522 2.30 -11.80 -11.41
N TRP A 523 3.51 -11.32 -11.14
CA TRP A 523 4.04 -11.17 -9.78
C TRP A 523 4.23 -9.70 -9.43
N GLN A 524 3.71 -9.28 -8.29
CA GLN A 524 4.09 -8.04 -7.62
C GLN A 524 4.75 -8.36 -6.29
N ILE A 525 5.99 -7.92 -6.11
CA ILE A 525 6.77 -8.10 -4.90
C ILE A 525 6.61 -6.84 -4.05
N GLU A 526 6.22 -7.00 -2.79
CA GLU A 526 6.09 -5.92 -1.83
C GLU A 526 6.91 -6.25 -0.58
N LEU A 527 7.86 -5.39 -0.23
CA LEU A 527 8.40 -5.34 1.12
C LEU A 527 7.54 -4.39 1.93
N VAL A 528 6.90 -4.90 2.97
CA VAL A 528 6.09 -4.11 3.90
C VAL A 528 6.83 -4.01 5.22
N THR A 529 7.11 -2.76 5.63
CA THR A 529 7.77 -2.40 6.89
C THR A 529 6.82 -1.56 7.74
N PRO A 530 7.08 -1.39 9.05
CA PRO A 530 6.32 -0.45 9.88
C PRO A 530 6.28 0.98 9.34
N ASP A 531 7.33 1.42 8.66
CA ASP A 531 7.51 2.80 8.19
C ASP A 531 6.96 3.03 6.76
N GLY A 532 6.69 1.95 6.02
CA GLY A 532 6.19 2.03 4.66
C GLY A 532 6.44 0.79 3.80
N THR A 533 6.11 0.91 2.52
CA THR A 533 6.16 -0.21 1.56
C THR A 533 6.97 0.18 0.32
N THR A 534 7.87 -0.73 -0.10
CA THR A 534 8.56 -0.66 -1.40
C THR A 534 8.08 -1.83 -2.26
N SER A 535 7.70 -1.57 -3.52
CA SER A 535 7.15 -2.61 -4.40
C SER A 535 7.44 -2.43 -5.88
N GLY A 536 7.39 -3.53 -6.62
CA GLY A 536 7.49 -3.57 -8.08
C GLY A 536 6.92 -4.86 -8.66
N HIS A 537 6.72 -4.91 -9.97
CA HIS A 537 6.11 -6.04 -10.64
C HIS A 537 6.99 -6.66 -11.74
N THR A 538 6.84 -7.97 -11.96
CA THR A 538 7.55 -8.80 -12.97
C THR A 538 6.67 -9.97 -13.41
N ASP A 539 6.91 -10.50 -14.62
CA ASP A 539 6.27 -11.75 -15.08
C ASP A 539 7.13 -12.99 -14.78
N SER A 540 8.37 -12.82 -14.32
CA SER A 540 9.33 -13.92 -14.14
C SER A 540 9.38 -14.41 -12.70
N LEU A 541 9.11 -15.70 -12.49
CA LEU A 541 9.31 -16.36 -11.19
C LEU A 541 10.80 -16.43 -10.82
N ASP A 542 11.70 -16.69 -11.78
CA ASP A 542 13.14 -16.74 -11.52
C ASP A 542 13.66 -15.40 -10.98
N TYR A 543 13.11 -14.30 -11.50
CA TYR A 543 13.40 -12.96 -11.00
C TYR A 543 12.92 -12.78 -9.55
N VAL A 544 11.74 -13.30 -9.20
CA VAL A 544 11.24 -13.31 -7.81
C VAL A 544 12.17 -14.14 -6.91
N LEU A 545 12.62 -15.32 -7.37
CA LEU A 545 13.53 -16.18 -6.62
C LEU A 545 14.89 -15.48 -6.37
N GLN A 546 15.42 -14.78 -7.37
CA GLN A 546 16.65 -13.98 -7.25
C GLN A 546 16.47 -12.81 -6.27
N MET A 547 15.36 -12.08 -6.35
CA MET A 547 15.01 -11.01 -5.40
C MET A 547 14.95 -11.50 -3.95
N LEU A 548 14.43 -12.72 -3.71
CA LEU A 548 14.29 -13.30 -2.38
C LEU A 548 15.55 -14.04 -1.89
N ALA A 549 16.54 -14.24 -2.77
CA ALA A 549 17.78 -14.97 -2.46
C ALA A 549 18.48 -14.49 -1.17
N PRO A 550 18.59 -13.18 -0.87
CA PRO A 550 19.24 -12.69 0.34
C PRO A 550 18.54 -13.11 1.66
N ILE A 551 17.27 -13.52 1.62
CA ILE A 551 16.51 -13.91 2.81
C ILE A 551 16.74 -15.40 3.08
N ALA A 552 17.68 -15.71 3.98
CA ALA A 552 18.10 -17.07 4.29
C ALA A 552 17.02 -17.89 5.04
N ARG A 553 16.17 -17.24 5.83
CA ARG A 553 15.12 -17.88 6.65
C ARG A 553 13.76 -17.39 6.20
N ARG A 554 13.02 -18.25 5.50
CA ARG A 554 11.70 -17.94 4.94
C ARG A 554 10.62 -18.79 5.60
N ARG A 555 9.42 -18.22 5.69
CA ARG A 555 8.16 -18.94 5.88
C ARG A 555 7.24 -18.57 4.73
N ILE A 556 6.96 -19.53 3.86
CA ILE A 556 6.09 -19.35 2.71
C ILE A 556 4.65 -19.57 3.16
N ILE A 557 3.77 -18.63 2.86
CA ILE A 557 2.37 -18.65 3.30
C ILE A 557 1.49 -18.49 2.06
N TYR A 558 0.83 -19.57 1.63
CA TYR A 558 -0.23 -19.46 0.64
C TYR A 558 -1.45 -18.83 1.32
N SER A 559 -1.85 -17.64 0.88
CA SER A 559 -3.07 -17.00 1.38
C SER A 559 -4.22 -17.11 0.39
N CYS A 560 -4.02 -16.66 -0.84
CA CYS A 560 -5.04 -16.74 -1.88
C CYS A 560 -4.42 -16.53 -3.26
N GLY A 561 -4.68 -17.45 -4.19
CA GLY A 561 -4.17 -17.40 -5.57
C GLY A 561 -5.14 -16.77 -6.57
N VAL A 562 -6.36 -16.41 -6.15
CA VAL A 562 -7.44 -15.99 -7.05
C VAL A 562 -7.03 -14.78 -7.90
N GLY A 563 -7.23 -14.91 -9.21
CA GLY A 563 -6.87 -13.89 -10.18
C GLY A 563 -5.49 -14.07 -10.82
N ASP A 564 -4.67 -15.04 -10.37
CA ASP A 564 -3.44 -15.41 -11.08
C ASP A 564 -3.74 -15.77 -12.54
N SER A 565 -2.83 -15.42 -13.45
CA SER A 565 -2.96 -15.72 -14.87
C SER A 565 -2.70 -17.18 -15.21
N ASP A 566 -1.99 -17.90 -14.33
CA ASP A 566 -1.63 -19.30 -14.46
C ASP A 566 -1.69 -20.04 -13.10
N PRO A 567 -2.88 -20.20 -12.52
CA PRO A 567 -3.04 -20.75 -11.18
C PRO A 567 -2.56 -22.21 -11.07
N ALA A 568 -2.52 -22.96 -12.18
CA ALA A 568 -2.01 -24.33 -12.22
C ALA A 568 -0.53 -24.48 -11.85
N SER A 569 0.31 -23.47 -12.09
CA SER A 569 1.73 -23.51 -11.72
C SER A 569 2.02 -22.97 -10.32
N LEU A 570 1.01 -22.49 -9.58
CA LEU A 570 1.19 -22.00 -8.21
C LEU A 570 1.78 -23.05 -7.25
N PRO A 571 1.40 -24.34 -7.29
CA PRO A 571 2.00 -25.34 -6.41
C PRO A 571 3.52 -25.46 -6.60
N ASP A 572 3.97 -25.58 -7.84
CA ASP A 572 5.40 -25.62 -8.19
C ASP A 572 6.10 -24.31 -7.80
N ALA A 573 5.47 -23.15 -8.05
CA ALA A 573 6.03 -21.86 -7.66
C ALA A 573 6.22 -21.74 -6.15
N LEU A 574 5.24 -22.14 -5.34
CA LEU A 574 5.33 -22.14 -3.87
C LEU A 574 6.41 -23.09 -3.37
N TYR A 575 6.53 -24.27 -3.99
CA TYR A 575 7.59 -25.23 -3.67
C TYR A 575 8.99 -24.67 -3.99
N LYS A 576 9.17 -24.03 -5.14
CA LYS A 576 10.43 -23.35 -5.50
C LYS A 576 10.76 -22.18 -4.58
N LEU A 577 9.75 -21.36 -4.22
CA LEU A 577 9.91 -20.27 -3.25
C LEU A 577 10.37 -20.77 -1.87
N SER A 578 9.92 -21.97 -1.49
CA SER A 578 10.37 -22.67 -0.28
C SER A 578 11.80 -23.23 -0.38
N ASN A 579 12.49 -23.00 -1.49
CA ASN A 579 13.77 -23.61 -1.83
C ASN A 579 13.68 -25.15 -1.79
N ASN A 580 12.70 -25.68 -2.54
CA ASN A 580 12.45 -27.11 -2.70
C ASN A 580 12.25 -27.84 -1.36
N GLY A 581 11.39 -27.30 -0.49
CA GLY A 581 11.03 -27.88 0.80
C GLY A 581 11.97 -27.53 1.97
N ARG A 582 13.03 -26.76 1.74
CA ARG A 582 13.95 -26.33 2.82
C ARG A 582 13.30 -25.37 3.81
N HIS A 583 12.37 -24.54 3.34
CA HIS A 583 11.65 -23.56 4.14
C HIS A 583 10.23 -24.03 4.43
N THR A 584 9.68 -23.62 5.58
CA THR A 584 8.34 -24.02 5.99
C THR A 584 7.28 -23.42 5.07
N ILE A 585 6.31 -24.24 4.68
CA ILE A 585 5.11 -23.85 3.94
C ILE A 585 3.89 -23.94 4.88
N GLU A 586 3.08 -22.89 4.88
CA GLU A 586 1.78 -22.78 5.57
C GLU A 586 0.71 -22.48 4.51
N VAL A 587 -0.44 -23.14 4.60
CA VAL A 587 -1.57 -22.92 3.67
C VAL A 587 -2.75 -22.36 4.45
N LEU A 588 -3.21 -21.18 4.05
CA LEU A 588 -4.42 -20.55 4.56
C LEU A 588 -5.52 -20.72 3.51
N VAL A 589 -6.56 -21.48 3.86
CA VAL A 589 -7.61 -21.86 2.89
C VAL A 589 -8.63 -20.74 2.75
N HIS A 590 -8.26 -19.63 2.09
CA HIS A 590 -9.21 -18.56 1.73
C HIS A 590 -9.92 -18.83 0.40
N ASP A 591 -9.41 -19.78 -0.38
CA ASP A 591 -9.99 -20.25 -1.64
C ASP A 591 -9.82 -21.78 -1.78
N TYR A 592 -10.56 -22.38 -2.71
CA TYR A 592 -10.48 -23.82 -2.98
C TYR A 592 -9.61 -24.16 -4.20
N PHE A 593 -8.66 -23.30 -4.60
CA PHE A 593 -7.69 -23.73 -5.61
C PHE A 593 -6.90 -24.95 -5.17
N ILE A 594 -6.72 -25.16 -3.87
CA ILE A 594 -6.11 -26.40 -3.39
C ILE A 594 -6.90 -27.64 -3.78
N ILE A 595 -8.19 -27.55 -4.15
CA ILE A 595 -9.06 -28.68 -4.50
C ILE A 595 -9.40 -28.71 -5.99
N SER A 596 -9.73 -27.57 -6.60
CA SER A 596 -10.29 -27.47 -7.95
C SER A 596 -9.90 -26.17 -8.65
N PRO A 597 -9.77 -26.15 -9.99
CA PRO A 597 -9.66 -24.91 -10.76
C PRO A 597 -10.83 -23.93 -10.52
N SER A 598 -12.01 -24.45 -10.17
CA SER A 598 -13.10 -23.63 -9.66
C SER A 598 -12.86 -23.32 -8.18
N TYR A 599 -12.27 -22.16 -7.89
CA TYR A 599 -12.01 -21.72 -6.51
C TYR A 599 -13.26 -21.58 -5.65
N THR A 600 -14.46 -21.59 -6.28
CA THR A 600 -15.75 -21.59 -5.58
C THR A 600 -16.41 -22.95 -5.47
N LEU A 601 -15.85 -24.01 -6.07
CA LEU A 601 -16.46 -25.34 -6.20
C LEU A 601 -17.81 -25.34 -6.94
N LEU A 602 -18.13 -24.25 -7.63
CA LEU A 602 -19.33 -24.17 -8.47
C LEU A 602 -18.99 -24.64 -9.87
N ASP A 603 -19.96 -25.27 -10.55
CA ASP A 603 -19.90 -25.51 -11.98
C ASP A 603 -20.15 -24.24 -12.81
N ASP A 604 -20.10 -24.38 -14.14
CA ASP A 604 -20.37 -23.29 -15.08
C ASP A 604 -21.84 -22.78 -15.01
N ALA A 605 -22.76 -23.58 -14.49
CA ALA A 605 -24.14 -23.19 -14.21
C ALA A 605 -24.32 -22.48 -12.84
N GLY A 606 -23.25 -22.38 -12.05
CA GLY A 606 -23.26 -21.80 -10.71
C GLY A 606 -23.86 -22.72 -9.64
N ILE A 607 -23.86 -24.04 -9.87
CA ILE A 607 -24.42 -25.06 -8.98
C ILE A 607 -23.29 -25.75 -8.20
N TYR A 608 -23.50 -25.96 -6.90
CA TYR A 608 -22.62 -26.73 -6.05
C TYR A 608 -23.07 -28.19 -5.99
N HIS A 609 -22.25 -29.11 -6.50
CA HIS A 609 -22.52 -30.56 -6.51
C HIS A 609 -21.91 -31.29 -5.30
N GLY A 610 -21.01 -30.65 -4.56
CA GLY A 610 -20.22 -31.27 -3.50
C GLY A 610 -18.73 -31.10 -3.75
N VAL A 611 -17.92 -31.80 -2.95
CA VAL A 611 -16.46 -31.81 -3.12
C VAL A 611 -16.12 -32.63 -4.38
N PRO A 612 -15.48 -32.04 -5.40
CA PRO A 612 -15.15 -32.75 -6.63
C PRO A 612 -14.20 -33.91 -6.38
N THR A 613 -14.51 -35.09 -6.91
CA THR A 613 -13.68 -36.30 -6.83
C THR A 613 -13.07 -36.64 -8.19
N VAL A 614 -11.96 -37.39 -8.19
CA VAL A 614 -11.24 -37.81 -9.41
C VAL A 614 -12.11 -38.62 -10.38
N HIS A 615 -13.23 -39.18 -9.90
CA HIS A 615 -14.17 -39.96 -10.71
C HIS A 615 -15.25 -39.12 -11.40
N ASP A 616 -15.34 -37.83 -11.10
CA ASP A 616 -16.35 -36.91 -11.66
C ASP A 616 -15.93 -36.34 -13.04
N GLY A 617 -15.56 -37.19 -14.00
CA GLY A 617 -15.38 -36.82 -15.43
C GLY A 617 -14.44 -35.62 -15.77
N PRO A 618 -14.35 -35.19 -17.04
CA PRO A 618 -13.56 -34.02 -17.42
C PRO A 618 -14.33 -32.69 -17.21
N ASP A 619 -13.86 -31.96 -16.19
CA ASP A 619 -13.98 -30.54 -15.80
C ASP A 619 -15.32 -29.79 -15.63
N LEU A 620 -15.39 -29.11 -14.47
CA LEU A 620 -16.38 -28.12 -14.02
C LEU A 620 -15.92 -26.66 -14.22
N SER A 621 -14.92 -26.33 -15.06
CA SER A 621 -14.69 -24.93 -15.48
C SER A 621 -13.77 -24.77 -16.71
N ASP A 622 -14.14 -23.84 -17.60
CA ASP A 622 -13.66 -23.71 -19.00
C ASP A 622 -12.39 -22.84 -19.22
N SER A 623 -11.50 -22.64 -18.24
CA SER A 623 -10.42 -21.63 -18.35
C SER A 623 -8.97 -22.15 -18.42
N GLN A 624 -8.68 -23.36 -17.93
CA GLN A 624 -7.42 -24.07 -18.18
C GLN A 624 -7.74 -25.56 -18.36
N LYS A 625 -7.39 -26.14 -19.52
CA LYS A 625 -7.67 -27.54 -19.89
C LYS A 625 -6.79 -28.53 -19.12
N ILE A 626 -6.82 -28.50 -17.79
CA ILE A 626 -6.04 -29.41 -16.95
C ILE A 626 -7.04 -30.30 -16.22
N PRO A 627 -7.03 -31.62 -16.48
CA PRO A 627 -7.91 -32.56 -15.79
C PRO A 627 -7.81 -32.38 -14.28
N LEU A 628 -8.96 -32.41 -13.58
CA LEU A 628 -9.03 -32.31 -12.11
C LEU A 628 -8.03 -33.22 -11.39
N GLN A 629 -7.78 -34.43 -11.92
CA GLN A 629 -6.78 -35.35 -11.36
C GLN A 629 -5.36 -34.75 -11.33
N ASP A 630 -4.93 -34.12 -12.41
CA ASP A 630 -3.60 -33.52 -12.51
C ASP A 630 -3.49 -32.27 -11.63
N TRP A 631 -4.58 -31.50 -11.54
CA TRP A 631 -4.70 -30.37 -10.64
C TRP A 631 -4.54 -30.80 -9.17
N GLN A 632 -5.35 -31.75 -8.72
CA GLN A 632 -5.32 -32.29 -7.36
C GLN A 632 -3.98 -32.95 -7.05
N LYS A 633 -3.36 -33.63 -8.02
CA LYS A 633 -2.02 -34.22 -7.86
C LYS A 633 -0.95 -33.15 -7.61
N SER A 634 -0.97 -32.05 -8.35
CA SER A 634 -0.04 -30.94 -8.19
C SER A 634 -0.18 -30.28 -6.80
N TRP A 635 -1.41 -30.03 -6.38
CA TRP A 635 -1.68 -29.47 -5.04
C TRP A 635 -1.36 -30.46 -3.91
N SER A 636 -1.71 -31.74 -4.06
CA SER A 636 -1.38 -32.79 -3.08
C SER A 636 0.13 -32.83 -2.83
N TYR A 637 0.95 -32.75 -3.89
CA TYR A 637 2.41 -32.72 -3.75
C TYR A 637 2.88 -31.55 -2.87
N LEU A 638 2.33 -30.35 -3.04
CA LEU A 638 2.64 -29.21 -2.18
C LEU A 638 2.15 -29.43 -0.73
N LEU A 639 0.93 -29.95 -0.56
CA LEU A 639 0.31 -30.18 0.75
C LEU A 639 1.07 -31.24 1.58
N ASP A 640 1.68 -32.23 0.92
CA ASP A 640 2.55 -33.22 1.57
C ASP A 640 3.79 -32.56 2.21
N HIS A 641 4.30 -31.49 1.60
CA HIS A 641 5.43 -30.70 2.09
C HIS A 641 5.01 -29.50 2.96
N THR A 642 3.70 -29.30 3.15
CA THR A 642 3.16 -28.26 4.01
C THR A 642 3.18 -28.71 5.47
N LYS A 643 3.52 -27.78 6.37
CA LYS A 643 3.52 -28.03 7.81
C LYS A 643 2.12 -27.89 8.40
N ASP A 644 1.49 -26.74 8.16
CA ASP A 644 0.22 -26.35 8.76
C ASP A 644 -0.77 -25.95 7.67
N ILE A 645 -1.99 -26.49 7.74
CA ILE A 645 -3.12 -26.12 6.87
C ILE A 645 -4.20 -25.51 7.76
N ILE A 646 -4.52 -24.26 7.53
CA ILE A 646 -5.42 -23.48 8.37
C ILE A 646 -6.70 -23.21 7.60
N THR A 647 -7.81 -23.74 8.11
CA THR A 647 -9.17 -23.45 7.65
C THR A 647 -9.86 -22.52 8.65
N PHE A 648 -10.92 -21.84 8.19
CA PHE A 648 -11.59 -20.80 8.98
C PHE A 648 -12.99 -21.21 9.46
N SER A 649 -13.43 -22.42 9.12
CA SER A 649 -14.70 -23.00 9.57
C SER A 649 -14.60 -24.52 9.63
N SER A 650 -15.53 -25.15 10.35
CA SER A 650 -15.64 -26.61 10.43
C SER A 650 -16.00 -27.18 9.06
N ASN A 651 -16.93 -26.54 8.34
CA ASN A 651 -17.32 -26.94 7.00
C ASN A 651 -16.14 -26.94 6.01
N SER A 652 -15.32 -25.88 6.02
CA SER A 652 -14.13 -25.81 5.16
C SER A 652 -13.12 -26.91 5.49
N ALA A 653 -12.95 -27.23 6.78
CA ALA A 653 -12.10 -28.35 7.21
C ALA A 653 -12.59 -29.69 6.65
N GLU A 654 -13.89 -29.97 6.74
CA GLU A 654 -14.46 -31.21 6.21
C GLU A 654 -14.37 -31.29 4.69
N ILE A 655 -14.56 -30.17 3.98
CA ILE A 655 -14.36 -30.11 2.53
C ILE A 655 -12.92 -30.49 2.15
N VAL A 656 -11.92 -29.91 2.84
CA VAL A 656 -10.51 -30.20 2.57
C VAL A 656 -10.14 -31.64 2.95
N LYS A 657 -10.63 -32.15 4.08
CA LYS A 657 -10.43 -33.56 4.49
C LYS A 657 -11.04 -34.54 3.50
N THR A 658 -12.20 -34.21 2.94
CA THR A 658 -12.87 -35.04 1.93
C THR A 658 -12.02 -35.12 0.65
N ALA A 659 -11.44 -34.00 0.22
CA ALA A 659 -10.55 -33.96 -0.94
C ALA A 659 -9.20 -34.64 -0.68
N TYR A 660 -8.64 -34.47 0.53
CA TYR A 660 -7.31 -34.97 0.89
C TYR A 660 -7.30 -35.65 2.27
N PRO A 661 -7.76 -36.90 2.38
CA PRO A 661 -7.83 -37.59 3.68
C PRO A 661 -6.47 -37.77 4.35
N ALA A 662 -5.40 -37.94 3.57
CA ALA A 662 -4.05 -38.24 4.05
C ALA A 662 -3.38 -37.11 4.85
N ILE A 663 -3.83 -35.86 4.67
CA ILE A 663 -3.28 -34.68 5.36
C ILE A 663 -4.19 -34.18 6.50
N SER A 664 -5.21 -34.95 6.88
CA SER A 664 -6.20 -34.53 7.88
C SER A 664 -5.58 -34.08 9.21
N ASP A 665 -4.49 -34.74 9.63
CA ASP A 665 -3.77 -34.42 10.87
C ASP A 665 -3.03 -33.08 10.84
N LYS A 666 -2.85 -32.49 9.65
CA LYS A 666 -2.22 -31.16 9.46
C LYS A 666 -3.23 -30.02 9.47
N ILE A 667 -4.53 -30.32 9.47
CA ILE A 667 -5.61 -29.33 9.34
C ILE A 667 -5.97 -28.80 10.73
N SER A 668 -5.89 -27.48 10.88
CA SER A 668 -6.35 -26.76 12.08
C SER A 668 -7.42 -25.74 11.71
N ILE A 669 -8.40 -25.56 12.59
CA ILE A 669 -9.47 -24.59 12.42
C ILE A 669 -9.13 -23.36 13.26
N ASN A 670 -8.97 -22.21 12.60
CA ASN A 670 -8.70 -20.93 13.26
C ASN A 670 -9.57 -19.84 12.65
N PRO A 671 -10.84 -19.69 13.08
CA PRO A 671 -11.78 -18.75 12.48
C PRO A 671 -11.28 -17.31 12.55
N HIS A 672 -11.60 -16.51 11.53
CA HIS A 672 -11.34 -15.08 11.59
C HIS A 672 -12.22 -14.41 12.65
N GLN A 673 -11.75 -13.26 13.15
CA GLN A 673 -12.50 -12.40 14.05
C GLN A 673 -12.95 -11.14 13.29
N LEU A 674 -14.03 -10.52 13.78
CA LEU A 674 -14.45 -9.22 13.28
C LEU A 674 -13.31 -8.21 13.46
N LEU A 675 -13.02 -7.46 12.40
CA LEU A 675 -11.91 -6.51 12.36
C LEU A 675 -12.20 -5.22 13.14
N GLN A 676 -13.48 -4.92 13.34
CA GLN A 676 -13.96 -3.77 14.09
C GLN A 676 -15.28 -4.11 14.79
N GLN A 677 -15.63 -3.29 15.77
CA GLN A 677 -16.88 -3.45 16.51
C GLN A 677 -18.08 -3.10 15.61
N VAL A 678 -19.09 -3.96 15.65
CA VAL A 678 -20.34 -3.78 14.89
C VAL A 678 -21.40 -3.17 15.82
N PRO A 679 -22.17 -2.16 15.38
CA PRO A 679 -23.25 -1.61 16.20
C PRO A 679 -24.38 -2.62 16.38
N VAL A 680 -24.88 -2.74 17.62
CA VAL A 680 -26.09 -3.52 17.92
C VAL A 680 -27.30 -2.69 17.51
N ILE A 681 -28.15 -3.26 16.66
CA ILE A 681 -29.30 -2.59 16.06
C ILE A 681 -30.55 -2.92 16.83
N GLN A 682 -31.29 -1.89 17.24
CA GLN A 682 -32.57 -2.07 17.90
C GLN A 682 -33.59 -2.68 16.93
N SER A 683 -34.18 -3.80 17.33
CA SER A 683 -35.23 -4.47 16.55
C SER A 683 -36.46 -3.57 16.43
N ARG A 684 -37.05 -3.54 15.24
CA ARG A 684 -38.28 -2.77 14.98
C ARG A 684 -39.51 -3.49 15.55
N PRO A 685 -40.60 -2.76 15.90
CA PRO A 685 -41.84 -3.35 16.37
C PRO A 685 -42.44 -4.36 15.39
N THR A 686 -43.09 -5.41 15.92
CA THR A 686 -43.70 -6.54 15.17
C THR A 686 -44.82 -6.15 14.20
N HIS A 687 -45.33 -4.92 14.25
CA HIS A 687 -46.35 -4.41 13.32
C HIS A 687 -45.77 -3.65 12.12
N THR A 688 -44.44 -3.52 12.03
CA THR A 688 -43.80 -2.90 10.87
C THR A 688 -43.70 -3.89 9.71
N ARG A 689 -43.65 -3.40 8.47
CA ARG A 689 -43.45 -4.24 7.28
C ARG A 689 -42.06 -4.90 7.34
N ARG A 690 -41.98 -6.20 7.06
CA ARG A 690 -40.70 -6.93 6.95
C ARG A 690 -39.86 -6.39 5.80
N VAL A 691 -38.59 -6.06 6.05
CA VAL A 691 -37.64 -5.66 5.02
C VAL A 691 -36.34 -6.46 5.16
N ILE A 692 -36.06 -7.26 4.14
CA ILE A 692 -34.85 -8.07 4.07
C ILE A 692 -33.71 -7.22 3.50
N GLY A 693 -32.66 -7.03 4.30
CA GLY A 693 -31.40 -6.47 3.87
C GLY A 693 -30.48 -7.56 3.30
N VAL A 694 -29.96 -7.39 2.09
CA VAL A 694 -28.92 -8.28 1.53
C VAL A 694 -27.57 -7.62 1.75
N LEU A 695 -26.77 -8.15 2.68
CA LEU A 695 -25.51 -7.53 3.10
C LEU A 695 -24.30 -8.07 2.32
N GLY A 696 -23.47 -7.17 1.80
CA GLY A 696 -22.18 -7.47 1.17
C GLY A 696 -22.12 -7.22 -0.33
N ASP A 697 -20.92 -7.41 -0.89
CA ASP A 697 -20.71 -7.36 -2.35
C ASP A 697 -21.22 -8.65 -3.02
N ILE A 698 -22.39 -8.58 -3.66
CA ILE A 698 -23.12 -9.74 -4.20
C ILE A 698 -22.79 -9.96 -5.69
N GLY A 699 -21.94 -10.96 -5.95
CA GLY A 699 -21.65 -11.51 -7.28
C GLY A 699 -22.47 -12.76 -7.62
N LEU A 700 -22.19 -13.38 -8.77
CA LEU A 700 -22.78 -14.67 -9.19
C LEU A 700 -22.71 -15.71 -8.06
N GLN A 701 -21.50 -16.00 -7.60
CA GLN A 701 -21.21 -16.99 -6.56
C GLN A 701 -21.82 -16.64 -5.20
N LYS A 702 -22.13 -15.36 -4.97
CA LYS A 702 -22.79 -14.89 -3.75
C LYS A 702 -24.31 -14.77 -3.91
N GLY A 703 -24.90 -15.37 -4.95
CA GLY A 703 -26.35 -15.47 -5.11
C GLY A 703 -27.01 -14.29 -5.83
N ALA A 704 -26.29 -13.53 -6.67
CA ALA A 704 -26.91 -12.42 -7.44
C ALA A 704 -28.11 -12.89 -8.29
N GLY A 705 -28.03 -14.09 -8.88
CA GLY A 705 -29.15 -14.71 -9.60
C GLY A 705 -30.35 -15.00 -8.71
N LEU A 706 -30.12 -15.56 -7.51
CA LEU A 706 -31.17 -15.81 -6.52
C LEU A 706 -31.88 -14.53 -6.10
N ILE A 707 -31.13 -13.47 -5.83
CA ILE A 707 -31.69 -12.19 -5.43
C ILE A 707 -32.49 -11.55 -6.57
N HIS A 708 -32.04 -11.70 -7.82
CA HIS A 708 -32.81 -11.29 -8.99
C HIS A 708 -34.16 -12.01 -9.08
N ASP A 709 -34.16 -13.34 -8.98
CA ASP A 709 -35.38 -14.13 -9.08
C ASP A 709 -36.33 -13.88 -7.89
N LEU A 710 -35.77 -13.70 -6.70
CA LEU A 710 -36.51 -13.33 -5.50
C LEU A 710 -37.15 -11.93 -5.67
N ALA A 711 -36.38 -10.94 -6.16
CA ALA A 711 -36.86 -9.59 -6.40
C ALA A 711 -38.03 -9.50 -7.39
N LEU A 712 -38.09 -10.41 -8.37
CA LEU A 712 -39.18 -10.50 -9.35
C LEU A 712 -40.43 -11.22 -8.81
N THR A 713 -40.29 -12.03 -7.76
CA THR A 713 -41.35 -12.92 -7.30
C THR A 713 -41.87 -12.62 -5.90
N LEU A 714 -41.16 -11.80 -5.13
CA LEU A 714 -41.65 -11.24 -3.87
C LEU A 714 -42.84 -10.31 -4.12
N ASP A 715 -43.91 -10.49 -3.35
CA ASP A 715 -44.95 -9.46 -3.26
C ASP A 715 -44.38 -8.25 -2.51
N GLN A 716 -44.07 -7.21 -3.28
CA GLN A 716 -43.51 -5.96 -2.76
C GLN A 716 -44.53 -5.15 -1.95
N ASN A 717 -45.75 -5.62 -1.75
CA ASN A 717 -46.68 -5.02 -0.79
C ASN A 717 -46.45 -5.57 0.63
N ASP A 718 -46.02 -6.83 0.75
CA ASP A 718 -45.88 -7.52 2.05
C ASP A 718 -44.43 -7.58 2.56
N ILE A 719 -43.45 -7.83 1.68
CA ILE A 719 -42.03 -7.97 2.05
C ILE A 719 -41.18 -6.98 1.24
N GLY A 720 -40.37 -6.18 1.94
CA GLY A 720 -39.38 -5.28 1.35
C GLY A 720 -38.04 -5.96 1.13
N LEU A 721 -37.28 -5.45 0.17
CA LEU A 721 -35.91 -5.90 -0.11
C LEU A 721 -35.01 -4.67 -0.30
N ALA A 722 -33.84 -4.67 0.33
CA ALA A 722 -32.81 -3.64 0.17
C ALA A 722 -31.43 -4.30 0.05
N ILE A 723 -30.58 -3.82 -0.86
CA ILE A 723 -29.25 -4.39 -1.07
C ILE A 723 -28.18 -3.44 -0.52
N ILE A 724 -27.42 -3.90 0.47
CA ILE A 724 -26.40 -3.14 1.19
C ILE A 724 -25.02 -3.65 0.80
N GLY A 725 -24.49 -3.09 -0.28
CA GLY A 725 -23.22 -3.48 -0.89
C GLY A 725 -23.25 -3.31 -2.40
N ASN A 726 -22.17 -3.67 -3.09
CA ASN A 726 -22.18 -3.68 -4.56
C ASN A 726 -22.97 -4.89 -5.08
N PHE A 727 -23.91 -4.66 -5.99
CA PHE A 727 -24.64 -5.72 -6.67
C PHE A 727 -24.12 -5.94 -8.10
N ASP A 728 -24.17 -7.18 -8.59
CA ASP A 728 -23.75 -7.50 -9.94
C ASP A 728 -24.73 -7.00 -11.00
N ALA A 729 -24.30 -6.03 -11.80
CA ALA A 729 -25.13 -5.40 -12.82
C ALA A 729 -25.51 -6.34 -13.98
N ALA A 730 -24.92 -7.54 -14.06
CA ALA A 730 -25.38 -8.59 -14.97
C ALA A 730 -26.80 -9.06 -14.65
N TYR A 731 -27.27 -8.88 -13.41
CA TYR A 731 -28.58 -9.32 -12.94
C TYR A 731 -29.47 -8.09 -12.68
N PRO A 732 -30.43 -7.78 -13.57
CA PRO A 732 -31.21 -6.55 -13.47
C PRO A 732 -32.30 -6.67 -12.40
N ILE A 733 -32.31 -5.79 -11.40
CA ILE A 733 -33.38 -5.76 -10.38
C ILE A 733 -34.39 -4.62 -10.64
N PRO A 734 -35.64 -4.77 -10.17
CA PRO A 734 -36.64 -3.70 -10.18
C PRO A 734 -36.12 -2.39 -9.55
N SER A 735 -36.49 -1.24 -10.12
CA SER A 735 -36.05 0.08 -9.62
C SER A 735 -36.63 0.44 -8.25
N SER A 736 -37.66 -0.28 -7.80
CA SER A 736 -38.22 -0.15 -6.45
C SER A 736 -37.31 -0.71 -5.37
N ILE A 737 -36.33 -1.54 -5.71
CA ILE A 737 -35.39 -2.15 -4.75
C ILE A 737 -34.13 -1.28 -4.66
N PRO A 738 -33.86 -0.64 -3.52
CA PRO A 738 -32.69 0.20 -3.36
C PRO A 738 -31.40 -0.65 -3.32
N VAL A 739 -30.38 -0.17 -4.04
CA VAL A 739 -29.00 -0.66 -3.93
C VAL A 739 -28.15 0.44 -3.32
N HIS A 740 -27.67 0.23 -2.10
CA HIS A 740 -26.94 1.23 -1.34
C HIS A 740 -25.52 1.48 -1.91
N GLY A 741 -24.84 0.41 -2.34
CA GLY A 741 -23.41 0.45 -2.66
C GLY A 741 -22.54 0.13 -1.44
N ARG A 742 -21.24 0.47 -1.51
CA ARG A 742 -20.29 0.21 -0.40
C ARG A 742 -20.78 0.85 0.90
N TYR A 743 -20.56 0.16 2.02
CA TYR A 743 -20.88 0.63 3.36
C TYR A 743 -19.63 0.59 4.25
N GLN A 744 -19.68 1.35 5.34
CA GLN A 744 -18.78 1.20 6.48
C GLN A 744 -19.57 0.56 7.64
N ILE A 745 -18.93 -0.29 8.44
CA ILE A 745 -19.63 -1.06 9.49
C ILE A 745 -20.27 -0.13 10.52
N GLU A 746 -19.64 1.00 10.84
CA GLU A 746 -20.15 2.00 11.78
C GLU A 746 -21.47 2.62 11.30
N SER A 747 -21.72 2.62 9.98
CA SER A 747 -22.92 3.19 9.38
C SER A 747 -24.09 2.20 9.32
N LEU A 748 -23.92 0.94 9.75
CA LEU A 748 -24.97 -0.09 9.59
C LEU A 748 -26.28 0.27 10.31
N GLN A 749 -26.21 0.90 11.49
CA GLN A 749 -27.40 1.38 12.20
C GLN A 749 -28.19 2.36 11.32
N LEU A 750 -27.55 3.43 10.84
CA LEU A 750 -28.17 4.45 9.99
C LEU A 750 -28.74 3.86 8.69
N ILE A 751 -28.05 2.87 8.12
CA ILE A 751 -28.50 2.17 6.91
C ILE A 751 -29.76 1.36 7.20
N CYS A 752 -29.82 0.65 8.32
CA CYS A 752 -31.00 -0.11 8.72
C CYS A 752 -32.19 0.80 9.02
N ASP A 753 -31.93 1.94 9.68
CA ASP A 753 -32.93 2.96 9.96
C ASP A 753 -33.51 3.54 8.66
N ARG A 754 -32.64 3.84 7.69
CA ARG A 754 -33.01 4.40 6.40
C ARG A 754 -33.88 3.47 5.56
N TYR A 755 -33.54 2.19 5.47
CA TYR A 755 -34.23 1.26 4.56
C TYR A 755 -35.31 0.43 5.21
N GLY A 756 -35.50 0.54 6.53
CA GLY A 756 -36.51 -0.27 7.19
C GLY A 756 -36.05 -1.66 7.58
N ILE A 757 -34.74 -1.98 7.54
CA ILE A 757 -34.23 -3.35 7.60
C ILE A 757 -34.63 -4.04 8.91
N THR A 758 -35.18 -5.24 8.79
CA THR A 758 -35.65 -6.08 9.90
C THR A 758 -34.87 -7.39 9.98
N ASP A 759 -34.43 -7.91 8.84
CA ASP A 759 -33.72 -9.18 8.72
C ASP A 759 -32.55 -9.02 7.75
N TRP A 760 -31.48 -9.78 7.96
CA TRP A 760 -30.39 -9.92 7.00
C TRP A 760 -30.52 -11.22 6.21
N LEU A 761 -30.15 -11.16 4.94
CA LEU A 761 -29.98 -12.32 4.06
C LEU A 761 -28.54 -12.36 3.53
N ILE A 762 -27.88 -13.50 3.71
CA ILE A 762 -26.60 -13.85 3.10
C ILE A 762 -26.86 -14.95 2.06
N PRO A 763 -27.05 -14.60 0.77
CA PRO A 763 -27.57 -15.52 -0.25
C PRO A 763 -26.47 -16.36 -0.93
N SER A 764 -25.36 -16.60 -0.24
CA SER A 764 -24.19 -17.24 -0.85
C SER A 764 -24.44 -18.69 -1.21
N ILE A 765 -24.22 -19.05 -2.48
CA ILE A 765 -24.54 -20.37 -3.06
C ILE A 765 -23.34 -21.31 -3.16
N TRP A 766 -22.18 -20.83 -2.72
CA TRP A 766 -20.96 -21.61 -2.63
C TRP A 766 -20.54 -21.73 -1.16
N PRO A 767 -19.77 -22.75 -0.79
CA PRO A 767 -19.31 -22.90 0.58
C PRO A 767 -18.23 -21.86 0.91
N GLU A 768 -18.57 -20.67 1.39
CA GLU A 768 -17.56 -19.66 1.73
C GLU A 768 -16.57 -20.23 2.75
N THR A 769 -15.29 -19.94 2.55
CA THR A 769 -14.23 -20.37 3.48
C THR A 769 -14.31 -19.63 4.81
N PHE A 770 -14.66 -18.34 4.75
CA PHE A 770 -15.11 -17.50 5.86
C PHE A 770 -16.01 -16.38 5.31
N SER A 771 -17.02 -15.95 6.07
CA SER A 771 -17.92 -14.87 5.66
C SER A 771 -17.94 -13.73 6.67
N PHE A 772 -17.15 -12.67 6.43
CA PHE A 772 -17.18 -11.44 7.25
C PHE A 772 -18.57 -10.83 7.31
N THR A 773 -19.26 -10.78 6.17
CA THR A 773 -20.62 -10.24 6.04
C THR A 773 -21.63 -10.99 6.90
N THR A 774 -21.51 -12.31 7.03
CA THR A 774 -22.38 -13.09 7.94
C THR A 774 -22.12 -12.73 9.40
N HIS A 775 -20.86 -12.62 9.80
CA HIS A 775 -20.52 -12.27 11.18
C HIS A 775 -20.90 -10.81 11.51
N GLU A 776 -20.75 -9.90 10.55
CA GLU A 776 -21.23 -8.52 10.66
C GLU A 776 -22.76 -8.48 10.84
N ALA A 777 -23.52 -9.19 9.98
CA ALA A 777 -24.97 -9.29 10.08
C ALA A 777 -25.41 -9.87 11.44
N LEU A 778 -24.76 -10.94 11.90
CA LEU A 778 -25.08 -11.58 13.19
C LEU A 778 -24.82 -10.64 14.36
N ALA A 779 -23.71 -9.89 14.32
CA ALA A 779 -23.32 -8.96 15.37
C ALA A 779 -24.25 -7.74 15.47
N THR A 780 -25.07 -7.43 14.43
CA THR A 780 -26.10 -6.40 14.56
C THR A 780 -27.25 -6.80 15.48
N GLY A 781 -27.39 -8.09 15.83
CA GLY A 781 -28.49 -8.60 16.65
C GLY A 781 -29.83 -8.80 15.91
N LEU A 782 -29.90 -8.48 14.62
CA LEU A 782 -31.09 -8.76 13.81
C LEU A 782 -31.13 -10.23 13.37
N PRO A 783 -32.31 -10.81 13.05
CA PRO A 783 -32.41 -12.11 12.38
C PRO A 783 -31.51 -12.20 11.14
N VAL A 784 -30.73 -13.27 11.03
CA VAL A 784 -29.86 -13.51 9.87
C VAL A 784 -30.18 -14.83 9.22
N HIS A 785 -30.49 -14.79 7.93
CA HIS A 785 -30.77 -15.95 7.11
C HIS A 785 -29.59 -16.22 6.16
N ALA A 786 -29.09 -17.45 6.14
CA ALA A 786 -28.07 -17.89 5.19
C ALA A 786 -28.27 -19.37 4.87
N PHE A 787 -27.83 -19.80 3.69
CA PHE A 787 -27.82 -21.23 3.38
C PHE A 787 -26.92 -22.01 4.35
N ASP A 788 -27.37 -23.20 4.75
CA ASP A 788 -26.61 -24.17 5.54
C ASP A 788 -25.52 -24.82 4.69
N LEU A 789 -24.56 -23.98 4.29
CA LEU A 789 -23.47 -24.28 3.39
C LEU A 789 -22.27 -23.46 3.82
N GLY A 790 -21.06 -24.03 3.79
CA GLY A 790 -19.83 -23.29 4.06
C GLY A 790 -19.75 -22.68 5.46
N ALA A 791 -18.83 -21.72 5.61
CA ALA A 791 -18.65 -20.96 6.83
C ALA A 791 -19.85 -20.06 7.16
N GLN A 792 -20.63 -19.62 6.16
CA GLN A 792 -21.83 -18.85 6.41
C GLN A 792 -22.90 -19.69 7.12
N GLY A 793 -23.08 -20.96 6.71
CA GLY A 793 -23.96 -21.92 7.37
C GLY A 793 -23.51 -22.23 8.79
N ASP A 794 -22.23 -22.56 8.97
CA ASP A 794 -21.63 -22.80 10.28
C ASP A 794 -21.87 -21.64 11.27
N ALA A 795 -21.75 -20.39 10.80
CA ALA A 795 -21.93 -19.20 11.63
C ALA A 795 -23.39 -18.98 12.02
N VAL A 796 -24.31 -19.08 11.04
CA VAL A 796 -25.74 -18.89 11.27
C VAL A 796 -26.33 -20.00 12.14
N SER A 797 -25.96 -21.26 11.92
CA SER A 797 -26.44 -22.40 12.72
C SER A 797 -26.00 -22.36 14.19
N LYS A 798 -24.93 -21.63 14.53
CA LYS A 798 -24.41 -21.49 15.90
C LYS A 798 -24.95 -20.25 16.63
N ALA A 799 -25.55 -19.30 15.93
CA ALA A 799 -25.94 -18.02 16.50
C ALA A 799 -27.41 -18.00 16.94
N ASN A 800 -27.70 -17.34 18.06
CA ASN A 800 -29.07 -17.26 18.61
C ASN A 800 -30.07 -16.52 17.70
N ASN A 801 -29.58 -15.58 16.89
CA ASN A 801 -30.33 -14.83 15.89
C ASN A 801 -30.13 -15.37 14.47
N GLY A 802 -29.56 -16.57 14.32
CA GLY A 802 -29.30 -17.20 13.04
C GLY A 802 -30.39 -18.20 12.63
N PHE A 803 -30.77 -18.17 11.36
CA PHE A 803 -31.81 -19.00 10.75
C PHE A 803 -31.25 -19.69 9.49
N PRO A 804 -30.69 -20.91 9.61
CA PRO A 804 -30.11 -21.62 8.47
C PRO A 804 -31.19 -22.03 7.46
N ILE A 805 -30.93 -21.76 6.18
CA ILE A 805 -31.79 -22.14 5.07
C ILE A 805 -31.29 -23.48 4.53
N PRO A 806 -32.15 -24.52 4.42
CA PRO A 806 -31.74 -25.79 3.84
C PRO A 806 -31.12 -25.62 2.45
N PHE A 807 -30.02 -26.33 2.18
CA PHE A 807 -29.30 -26.29 0.91
C PHE A 807 -29.31 -27.68 0.25
N THR A 808 -29.78 -27.75 -1.01
CA THR A 808 -29.81 -29.01 -1.78
C THR A 808 -28.68 -29.02 -2.80
N LYS A 809 -27.75 -29.98 -2.72
CA LYS A 809 -26.66 -30.13 -3.70
C LYS A 809 -27.21 -30.50 -5.08
N GLY A 810 -26.58 -30.00 -6.14
CA GLY A 810 -26.96 -30.31 -7.52
C GLY A 810 -28.21 -29.59 -8.04
N GLU A 811 -28.82 -28.71 -7.26
CA GLU A 811 -30.04 -27.98 -7.62
C GLU A 811 -29.88 -26.45 -7.48
N HIS A 812 -30.75 -25.69 -8.14
CA HIS A 812 -30.89 -24.25 -7.89
C HIS A 812 -31.65 -24.00 -6.58
N GLN A 813 -31.19 -23.03 -5.79
CA GLN A 813 -31.75 -22.79 -4.45
C GLN A 813 -32.99 -21.90 -4.41
N ASN A 814 -33.59 -21.57 -5.56
CA ASN A 814 -34.75 -20.68 -5.65
C ASN A 814 -35.94 -21.20 -4.83
N ALA A 815 -36.20 -22.51 -4.88
CA ALA A 815 -37.29 -23.14 -4.17
C ALA A 815 -37.08 -23.07 -2.65
N ASN A 816 -35.89 -23.47 -2.18
CA ASN A 816 -35.49 -23.44 -0.78
C ASN A 816 -35.62 -22.03 -0.18
N LEU A 817 -35.12 -21.01 -0.89
CA LEU A 817 -35.18 -19.61 -0.45
C LEU A 817 -36.63 -19.10 -0.33
N LYS A 818 -37.49 -19.42 -1.31
CA LYS A 818 -38.89 -19.01 -1.31
C LYS A 818 -39.70 -19.70 -0.21
N ASP A 819 -39.49 -21.00 -0.05
CA ASP A 819 -40.17 -21.79 0.97
C ASP A 819 -39.78 -21.33 2.38
N HIS A 820 -38.50 -21.02 2.59
CA HIS A 820 -37.98 -20.50 3.85
C HIS A 820 -38.67 -19.21 4.31
N PHE A 821 -38.75 -18.20 3.44
CA PHE A 821 -39.40 -16.93 3.79
C PHE A 821 -40.92 -17.00 3.89
N ARG A 822 -41.56 -18.03 3.31
CA ARG A 822 -42.97 -18.33 3.56
C ARG A 822 -43.22 -18.95 4.93
N LYS A 823 -42.28 -19.77 5.41
CA LYS A 823 -42.42 -20.54 6.66
C LYS A 823 -41.85 -19.83 7.89
N THR A 824 -40.90 -18.92 7.71
CA THR A 824 -40.18 -18.27 8.83
C THR A 824 -40.91 -17.00 9.29
N PRO A 825 -41.40 -16.95 10.54
CA PRO A 825 -42.17 -15.81 11.04
C PRO A 825 -41.32 -14.56 11.27
N TYR A 826 -41.98 -13.43 11.54
CA TYR A 826 -41.43 -12.08 11.52
C TYR A 826 -40.62 -11.68 12.78
N SER A 827 -40.58 -12.48 13.85
CA SER A 827 -39.79 -12.16 15.05
C SER A 827 -39.22 -13.37 15.81
N ILE A 828 -38.09 -13.16 16.49
CA ILE A 828 -37.44 -14.15 17.37
C ILE A 828 -38.38 -14.54 18.54
N GLU A 829 -39.22 -13.62 19.02
CA GLU A 829 -40.21 -13.87 20.07
C GLU A 829 -41.39 -14.75 19.63
N SER A 830 -41.62 -14.90 18.33
CA SER A 830 -42.69 -15.76 17.79
C SER A 830 -42.25 -17.21 17.52
N ALA A 831 -40.95 -17.50 17.68
CA ALA A 831 -40.34 -18.80 17.40
C ALA A 831 -39.89 -19.57 18.66
N ALA A 832 -39.96 -18.94 19.85
CA ALA A 832 -39.85 -19.57 21.16
C ALA A 832 -41.25 -19.86 21.70
#